data_AF-A0A1Y4D252-F1
#
_entry.id   AF-A0A1Y4D252-F1
#
_cell.length_a   1.000
_cell.length_b   1.000
_cell.length_c   1.000
_cell.angle_alpha   90.00
_cell.angle_beta   90.00
_cell.angle_gamma   90.00
#
_symmetry.space_group_name_H-M   'P 1'
#
loop_
_entity.id
_entity.type
_entity.pdbx_description
1 polymer ?
#
loop_
_entity_poly.entity_id
_entity_poly.type
_entity_poly.pdbx_seq_one_letter_code
_entity_poly.pdbx_strand_id
1 'polypeptide(L)'
;MKKIYMTIGAFLLCASMAMAQTPANRTAKTVAADVLAQMPAQEQKAYNELIGQLSAAGEGAVHTLIGMINAPGKGSNAQVDYALSGLSHYVMAKGKENERVVVSKAYCQALETVSERETQAFLIRQLEIMGGDEAVETLAGFLNDERLSGPAARALSRIDTKMAGTALVSSLKRRMGTPKTQRDAMNAIAEMQPGNVEGAETLLLTFASNTDMNLRKTALYALSCVGSEASLETLEKAAESVHYTMEPSGANEAYIRLLKRLVADGKREVVEKAAKNLQKKAHKADAQQTREAALEIWMSATEPKEATKLLLSALKDKDKGYRNAALDYASAFVDETADIEIAKFMMKAKPDVKVDILNWIGREAKCKQKNPIWKKLMIRFDLPFASVLRDELNTEDEAVRQAVVWAMVKIGDKGFIPTLANLLTSNEKQMVLLAQDALLAFPGDIDDEVAKAIGKAGDWGKIAGIELLAQRMADSKVNTILAQREHSSSEVRAAVYKALKDVVTARDFVEMCGILESSTDAEEIKETQAAVSASVLSMPEAEQVEAIVRRMYQAGEVKKHLYYPILAATGQQKALDLIIEGCQKNTGAAKEAAVEALLAWNDLRAADFLYEVAQSDGALAAKALTRYIELIAASDMTGENRLLRLRKAMDVAQTAENRNLVLQKVQETGTFLALLYAGEFLDDKAVQQSAAQAVMNVALAHPQYTGENVRALLEKVSQVLDNPDADYQREGIKKHLAEMPDEVGFVSIFNGKDLTGWKGLVENPIARAKMTPAQLAKKQAKADEQMRKDWKVEDGCLVFEGSGFDNLCTEKSYGDFEMYVEWMLDPAGPEADAGIYLRGTPQVQIWDTARVNVGAQVGSGGLYNNQQNPSKPTKVADNKLGEWNTFYIKMVGDRVTVDLNGERVVDNVILENYWDRKQPIFPVEQIELQAHGSRCSFRNLYVKELKRVEPFQLSEEEKREGFKVLFDGTNMYEWMGNTGDYVLADGCISMEPSRSFGGNLYTKGEYADFVYRFEFQLTPGANNGVGLRAPLEGDAAYVGMESQILDCEHPIYSNITPLQHHGSIYGILPANEQHMKAMKPVGEWNYEEIVCDGDYIKVTLNGVVIVEGNIREATKQGTPDGQEHPGLFNKKGHIGFLGHGSPVKFRNIRIKELKH
;
A
#
# COMPACT_ATOMS: atom_id res chain seq x y z
N MET A 1 -33.17 -61.89 -24.55
CA MET A 1 -33.63 -61.19 -23.32
C MET A 1 -32.50 -60.75 -22.37
N LYS A 2 -31.36 -61.45 -22.22
CA LYS A 2 -30.24 -61.00 -21.37
C LYS A 2 -29.39 -59.81 -21.87
N LYS A 3 -29.34 -59.52 -23.18
CA LYS A 3 -28.54 -58.41 -23.75
C LYS A 3 -29.22 -57.03 -23.73
N ILE A 4 -30.55 -56.97 -23.54
CA ILE A 4 -31.29 -55.70 -23.46
C ILE A 4 -31.17 -55.09 -22.05
N TYR A 5 -31.08 -55.93 -21.00
CA TYR A 5 -30.83 -55.46 -19.64
C TYR A 5 -29.40 -54.95 -19.38
N MET A 6 -28.37 -55.49 -20.08
CA MET A 6 -27.00 -54.98 -19.97
C MET A 6 -26.78 -53.64 -20.71
N THR A 7 -27.51 -53.39 -21.80
CA THR A 7 -27.36 -52.15 -22.59
C THR A 7 -28.13 -50.98 -21.97
N ILE A 8 -29.28 -51.26 -21.32
CA ILE A 8 -29.97 -50.28 -20.48
C ILE A 8 -29.16 -49.98 -19.20
N GLY A 9 -28.44 -50.98 -18.66
CA GLY A 9 -27.49 -50.79 -17.56
C GLY A 9 -26.28 -49.91 -17.91
N ALA A 10 -25.76 -50.00 -19.15
CA ALA A 10 -24.65 -49.17 -19.61
C ALA A 10 -25.06 -47.74 -19.99
N PHE A 11 -26.25 -47.54 -20.57
CA PHE A 11 -26.78 -46.19 -20.86
C PHE A 11 -27.19 -45.42 -19.59
N LEU A 12 -27.60 -46.12 -18.53
CA LEU A 12 -27.80 -45.52 -17.20
C LEU A 12 -26.49 -45.16 -16.47
N LEU A 13 -25.35 -45.70 -16.91
CA LEU A 13 -24.01 -45.44 -16.37
C LEU A 13 -23.25 -44.31 -17.11
N CYS A 14 -23.62 -43.99 -18.36
CA CYS A 14 -23.02 -42.88 -19.13
C CYS A 14 -23.85 -41.58 -19.06
N ALA A 15 -25.16 -41.65 -18.80
CA ALA A 15 -25.99 -40.48 -18.52
C ALA A 15 -25.67 -39.82 -17.16
N SER A 16 -25.02 -40.53 -16.23
CA SER A 16 -24.63 -40.02 -14.91
C SER A 16 -23.34 -39.18 -14.90
N MET A 17 -22.47 -39.29 -15.92
CA MET A 17 -21.20 -38.54 -15.98
C MET A 17 -21.29 -37.24 -16.80
N ALA A 18 -22.09 -37.20 -17.88
CA ALA A 18 -22.26 -35.98 -18.69
C ALA A 18 -23.22 -34.95 -18.04
N MET A 19 -24.08 -35.41 -17.14
CA MET A 19 -24.84 -34.54 -16.25
C MET A 19 -23.88 -33.72 -15.36
N ALA A 20 -22.71 -34.27 -14.94
CA ALA A 20 -21.79 -33.84 -13.86
C ALA A 20 -21.04 -32.47 -14.01
N GLN A 21 -21.23 -31.68 -15.07
CA GLN A 21 -20.63 -30.32 -15.18
C GLN A 21 -21.58 -29.25 -15.75
N THR A 22 -22.88 -29.38 -15.51
CA THR A 22 -23.71 -28.17 -15.38
C THR A 22 -23.55 -27.62 -13.95
N PRO A 23 -23.85 -26.34 -13.65
CA PRO A 23 -23.85 -25.82 -12.28
C PRO A 23 -24.64 -26.68 -11.29
N ALA A 24 -25.57 -27.50 -11.80
CA ALA A 24 -26.40 -28.44 -11.06
C ALA A 24 -25.71 -29.78 -10.69
N ASN A 25 -24.43 -30.01 -11.04
CA ASN A 25 -23.91 -31.37 -11.13
C ASN A 25 -22.39 -31.56 -10.89
N ARG A 26 -21.64 -30.49 -10.61
CA ARG A 26 -20.20 -30.57 -10.30
C ARG A 26 -19.95 -31.50 -9.10
N THR A 27 -18.99 -32.42 -9.22
CA THR A 27 -18.58 -33.25 -8.09
C THR A 27 -17.86 -32.39 -7.05
N ALA A 28 -17.96 -32.78 -5.79
CA ALA A 28 -17.38 -32.00 -4.70
C ALA A 28 -15.84 -31.88 -4.80
N LYS A 29 -15.17 -32.87 -5.43
CA LYS A 29 -13.73 -32.85 -5.70
C LYS A 29 -13.33 -31.78 -6.71
N THR A 30 -14.09 -31.66 -7.81
CA THR A 30 -13.89 -30.62 -8.83
C THR A 30 -14.16 -29.22 -8.27
N VAL A 31 -15.22 -29.05 -7.46
CA VAL A 31 -15.51 -27.74 -6.83
C VAL A 31 -14.38 -27.31 -5.90
N ALA A 32 -13.84 -28.23 -5.09
CA ALA A 32 -12.73 -27.95 -4.19
C ALA A 32 -11.46 -27.48 -4.93
N ALA A 33 -11.06 -28.18 -5.99
CA ALA A 33 -9.87 -27.83 -6.77
C ALA A 33 -10.00 -26.47 -7.48
N ASP A 34 -11.16 -26.22 -8.10
CA ASP A 34 -11.41 -24.98 -8.85
C ASP A 34 -11.44 -23.75 -7.94
N VAL A 35 -11.97 -23.89 -6.73
CA VAL A 35 -11.97 -22.81 -5.75
C VAL A 35 -10.56 -22.53 -5.24
N LEU A 36 -9.74 -23.55 -4.96
CA LEU A 36 -8.36 -23.34 -4.49
C LEU A 36 -7.49 -22.63 -5.52
N ALA A 37 -7.63 -22.96 -6.81
CA ALA A 37 -6.88 -22.32 -7.88
C ALA A 37 -7.14 -20.80 -8.00
N GLN A 38 -8.28 -20.33 -7.48
CA GLN A 38 -8.71 -18.94 -7.52
C GLN A 38 -8.56 -18.21 -6.18
N MET A 39 -7.89 -18.84 -5.20
CA MET A 39 -7.65 -18.28 -3.87
C MET A 39 -6.19 -17.85 -3.67
N PRO A 40 -5.93 -16.71 -2.99
CA PRO A 40 -6.92 -15.77 -2.44
C PRO A 40 -7.51 -14.86 -3.53
N ALA A 41 -8.83 -14.68 -3.51
CA ALA A 41 -9.50 -13.77 -4.45
C ALA A 41 -9.22 -12.31 -4.09
N GLN A 42 -8.91 -11.47 -5.09
CA GLN A 42 -8.58 -10.04 -4.88
C GLN A 42 -9.79 -9.16 -4.58
N GLU A 43 -11.01 -9.61 -4.93
CA GLU A 43 -12.25 -8.88 -4.70
C GLU A 43 -13.22 -9.67 -3.82
N GLN A 44 -13.88 -8.98 -2.88
CA GLN A 44 -14.80 -9.57 -1.91
C GLN A 44 -15.98 -10.31 -2.57
N LYS A 45 -16.46 -9.81 -3.72
CA LYS A 45 -17.59 -10.42 -4.44
C LYS A 45 -17.20 -11.79 -5.01
N ALA A 46 -16.06 -11.87 -5.70
CA ALA A 46 -15.51 -13.11 -6.22
C ALA A 46 -15.22 -14.13 -5.10
N TYR A 47 -14.65 -13.65 -3.99
CA TYR A 47 -14.44 -14.48 -2.80
C TYR A 47 -15.74 -15.12 -2.28
N ASN A 48 -16.81 -14.34 -2.12
CA ASN A 48 -18.10 -14.84 -1.64
C ASN A 48 -18.75 -15.85 -2.60
N GLU A 49 -18.58 -15.67 -3.91
CA GLU A 49 -19.07 -16.60 -4.92
C GLU A 49 -18.32 -17.93 -4.86
N LEU A 50 -16.99 -17.91 -4.73
CA LEU A 50 -16.16 -19.11 -4.63
C LEU A 50 -16.44 -19.91 -3.35
N ILE A 51 -16.54 -19.24 -2.19
CA ILE A 51 -16.89 -19.92 -0.94
C ILE A 51 -18.34 -20.42 -0.97
N GLY A 52 -19.25 -19.69 -1.63
CA GLY A 52 -20.62 -20.15 -1.87
C GLY A 52 -20.69 -21.46 -2.66
N GLN A 53 -19.78 -21.66 -3.62
CA GLN A 53 -19.66 -22.92 -4.36
C GLN A 53 -19.21 -24.08 -3.46
N LEU A 54 -18.19 -23.86 -2.61
CA LEU A 54 -17.77 -24.88 -1.63
C LEU A 54 -18.93 -25.26 -0.69
N SER A 55 -19.69 -24.27 -0.22
CA SER A 55 -20.86 -24.50 0.64
C SER A 55 -21.94 -25.33 -0.06
N ALA A 56 -22.21 -25.05 -1.34
CA ALA A 56 -23.20 -25.81 -2.13
C ALA A 56 -22.76 -27.24 -2.42
N ALA A 57 -21.46 -27.50 -2.55
CA ALA A 57 -20.89 -28.82 -2.78
C ALA A 57 -20.87 -29.72 -1.53
N GLY A 58 -21.06 -29.15 -0.34
CA GLY A 58 -21.32 -29.87 0.90
C GLY A 58 -20.16 -30.75 1.38
N GLU A 59 -20.48 -31.86 2.05
CA GLU A 59 -19.55 -32.74 2.77
C GLU A 59 -18.37 -33.22 1.90
N GLY A 60 -18.61 -33.59 0.64
CA GLY A 60 -17.56 -34.09 -0.24
C GLY A 60 -16.47 -33.06 -0.58
N ALA A 61 -16.80 -31.76 -0.55
CA ALA A 61 -15.85 -30.70 -0.88
C ALA A 61 -14.92 -30.48 0.31
N VAL A 62 -15.49 -30.51 1.52
CA VAL A 62 -14.74 -30.45 2.78
C VAL A 62 -13.75 -31.62 2.86
N HIS A 63 -14.20 -32.85 2.65
CA HIS A 63 -13.32 -34.03 2.65
C HIS A 63 -12.21 -33.95 1.62
N THR A 64 -12.52 -33.43 0.42
CA THR A 64 -11.51 -33.24 -0.62
C THR A 64 -10.45 -32.24 -0.19
N LEU A 65 -10.86 -31.07 0.30
CA LEU A 65 -9.94 -30.02 0.75
C LEU A 65 -9.06 -30.52 1.90
N ILE A 66 -9.63 -31.27 2.85
CA ILE A 66 -8.85 -31.84 3.97
C ILE A 66 -7.82 -32.86 3.47
N GLY A 67 -8.19 -33.69 2.49
CA GLY A 67 -7.27 -34.61 1.83
C GLY A 67 -6.13 -33.94 1.06
N MET A 68 -6.22 -32.63 0.80
CA MET A 68 -5.17 -31.81 0.17
C MET A 68 -4.25 -31.12 1.18
N ILE A 69 -4.50 -31.26 2.49
CA ILE A 69 -3.62 -30.72 3.53
C ILE A 69 -2.31 -31.50 3.52
N ASN A 70 -1.20 -30.82 3.28
CA ASN A 70 0.13 -31.43 3.37
C ASN A 70 0.48 -31.70 4.83
N ALA A 71 1.18 -32.83 5.05
CA ALA A 71 1.78 -33.13 6.34
C ALA A 71 2.77 -32.02 6.78
N PRO A 72 2.98 -31.82 8.10
CA PRO A 72 3.90 -30.79 8.59
C PRO A 72 5.28 -30.85 7.92
N GLY A 73 5.71 -29.72 7.34
CA GLY A 73 7.01 -29.59 6.67
C GLY A 73 7.08 -30.12 5.23
N LYS A 74 5.95 -30.51 4.61
CA LYS A 74 5.90 -31.06 3.23
C LYS A 74 5.34 -30.12 2.16
N GLY A 75 4.95 -28.90 2.52
CA GLY A 75 4.39 -27.91 1.58
C GLY A 75 3.62 -26.81 2.32
N SER A 76 3.19 -25.80 1.58
CA SER A 76 2.30 -24.76 2.11
C SER A 76 0.85 -25.25 2.12
N ASN A 77 0.15 -25.05 3.24
CA ASN A 77 -1.29 -25.30 3.36
C ASN A 77 -2.12 -24.01 3.28
N ALA A 78 -1.49 -22.87 3.00
CA ALA A 78 -2.11 -21.55 3.13
C ALA A 78 -3.42 -21.41 2.34
N GLN A 79 -3.48 -21.90 1.10
CA GLN A 79 -4.69 -21.82 0.27
C GLN A 79 -5.81 -22.73 0.78
N VAL A 80 -5.47 -23.95 1.22
CA VAL A 80 -6.43 -24.93 1.76
C VAL A 80 -7.00 -24.45 3.09
N ASP A 81 -6.13 -23.97 3.98
CA ASP A 81 -6.51 -23.41 5.27
C ASP A 81 -7.39 -22.16 5.09
N TYR A 82 -7.05 -21.30 4.12
CA TYR A 82 -7.82 -20.11 3.78
C TYR A 82 -9.21 -20.45 3.25
N ALA A 83 -9.32 -21.44 2.35
CA ALA A 83 -10.60 -21.87 1.79
C ALA A 83 -11.50 -22.55 2.85
N LEU A 84 -10.95 -23.46 3.67
CA LEU A 84 -11.69 -24.13 4.74
C LEU A 84 -12.13 -23.14 5.83
N SER A 85 -11.27 -22.20 6.21
CA SER A 85 -11.62 -21.16 7.18
C SER A 85 -12.65 -20.18 6.63
N GLY A 86 -12.53 -19.81 5.36
CA GLY A 86 -13.52 -19.01 4.65
C GLY A 86 -14.89 -19.67 4.62
N LEU A 87 -14.94 -20.97 4.32
CA LEU A 87 -16.16 -21.77 4.33
C LEU A 87 -16.83 -21.79 5.71
N SER A 88 -16.06 -22.03 6.78
CA SER A 88 -16.57 -22.04 8.15
C SER A 88 -17.25 -20.72 8.54
N HIS A 89 -16.69 -19.58 8.14
CA HIS A 89 -17.30 -18.26 8.40
C HIS A 89 -18.50 -17.99 7.49
N TYR A 90 -18.45 -18.42 6.23
CA TYR A 90 -19.52 -18.20 5.27
C TYR A 90 -20.82 -18.91 5.67
N VAL A 91 -20.74 -20.16 6.14
CA VAL A 91 -21.93 -20.92 6.57
C VAL A 91 -22.53 -20.43 7.90
N MET A 92 -21.85 -19.53 8.62
CA MET A 92 -22.40 -18.88 9.80
C MET A 92 -23.33 -17.69 9.47
N ALA A 93 -23.48 -17.34 8.19
CA ALA A 93 -24.44 -16.34 7.76
C ALA A 93 -25.90 -16.77 8.05
N LYS A 94 -26.75 -15.80 8.38
CA LYS A 94 -28.19 -16.02 8.62
C LYS A 94 -28.84 -16.68 7.38
N GLY A 95 -29.57 -17.78 7.58
CA GLY A 95 -30.22 -18.53 6.49
C GLY A 95 -29.39 -19.68 5.91
N LYS A 96 -28.22 -19.99 6.49
CA LYS A 96 -27.32 -21.10 6.11
C LYS A 96 -27.25 -22.22 7.14
N GLU A 97 -28.26 -22.34 7.99
CA GLU A 97 -28.25 -23.21 9.16
C GLU A 97 -28.08 -24.70 8.81
N ASN A 98 -28.60 -25.13 7.65
CA ASN A 98 -28.48 -26.50 7.17
C ASN A 98 -27.07 -26.78 6.61
N GLU A 99 -26.53 -25.88 5.80
CA GLU A 99 -25.18 -26.00 5.24
C GLU A 99 -24.12 -26.03 6.35
N ARG A 100 -24.32 -25.24 7.41
CA ARG A 100 -23.50 -25.27 8.63
C ARG A 100 -23.51 -26.66 9.27
N VAL A 101 -24.66 -27.30 9.48
CA VAL A 101 -24.71 -28.67 10.03
C VAL A 101 -23.98 -29.68 9.12
N VAL A 102 -24.10 -29.54 7.79
CA VAL A 102 -23.42 -30.42 6.83
C VAL A 102 -21.90 -30.27 6.92
N VAL A 103 -21.38 -29.04 6.91
CA VAL A 103 -19.95 -28.76 7.01
C VAL A 103 -19.38 -29.22 8.36
N SER A 104 -20.14 -29.03 9.45
CA SER A 104 -19.77 -29.45 10.81
C SER A 104 -19.59 -30.96 10.92
N LYS A 105 -20.53 -31.74 10.36
CA LYS A 105 -20.43 -33.21 10.30
C LYS A 105 -19.24 -33.68 9.46
N ALA A 106 -18.96 -33.00 8.34
CA ALA A 106 -17.82 -33.31 7.49
C ALA A 106 -16.49 -33.15 8.25
N TYR A 107 -16.33 -32.06 9.01
CA TYR A 107 -15.16 -31.89 9.89
C TYR A 107 -15.08 -32.96 10.98
N CYS A 108 -16.22 -33.38 11.55
CA CYS A 108 -16.24 -34.46 12.55
C CYS A 108 -15.77 -35.80 11.98
N GLN A 109 -16.30 -36.19 10.81
CA GLN A 109 -15.87 -37.42 10.13
C GLN A 109 -14.39 -37.35 9.72
N ALA A 110 -13.92 -36.20 9.26
CA ALA A 110 -12.52 -36.02 8.91
C ALA A 110 -11.59 -36.24 10.11
N LEU A 111 -12.00 -35.77 11.30
CA LEU A 111 -11.26 -36.00 12.55
C LEU A 111 -11.11 -37.47 12.93
N GLU A 112 -11.96 -38.38 12.43
CA GLU A 112 -11.83 -39.83 12.65
C GLU A 112 -10.73 -40.47 11.79
N THR A 113 -10.37 -39.82 10.67
CA THR A 113 -9.45 -40.37 9.66
C THR A 113 -8.07 -39.72 9.67
N VAL A 114 -7.99 -38.47 10.14
CA VAL A 114 -6.74 -37.71 10.23
C VAL A 114 -6.02 -38.03 11.55
N SER A 115 -4.70 -38.24 11.48
CA SER A 115 -3.87 -38.60 12.64
C SER A 115 -2.84 -37.53 13.03
N GLU A 116 -2.57 -36.57 12.14
CA GLU A 116 -1.64 -35.48 12.36
C GLU A 116 -2.22 -34.44 13.32
N ARG A 117 -1.45 -34.09 14.35
CA ARG A 117 -1.90 -33.18 15.43
C ARG A 117 -2.34 -31.83 14.89
N GLU A 118 -1.53 -31.25 14.01
CA GLU A 118 -1.67 -29.89 13.52
C GLU A 118 -2.96 -29.78 12.71
N THR A 119 -3.23 -30.79 11.87
CA THR A 119 -4.45 -30.92 11.09
C THR A 119 -5.65 -31.15 12.00
N GLN A 120 -5.58 -32.07 12.96
CA GLN A 120 -6.66 -32.29 13.94
C GLN A 120 -6.99 -31.00 14.72
N ALA A 121 -5.97 -30.28 15.19
CA ALA A 121 -6.15 -29.01 15.88
C ALA A 121 -6.74 -27.92 14.97
N PHE A 122 -6.40 -27.91 13.68
CA PHE A 122 -6.99 -27.00 12.70
C PHE A 122 -8.48 -27.28 12.48
N LEU A 123 -8.87 -28.54 12.29
CA LEU A 123 -10.27 -28.94 12.11
C LEU A 123 -11.11 -28.65 13.36
N ILE A 124 -10.57 -28.89 14.55
CA ILE A 124 -11.23 -28.54 15.81
C ILE A 124 -11.45 -27.01 15.91
N ARG A 125 -10.50 -26.19 15.45
CA ARG A 125 -10.70 -24.72 15.38
C ARG A 125 -11.77 -24.31 14.37
N GLN A 126 -11.98 -25.08 13.31
CA GLN A 126 -13.12 -24.84 12.42
C GLN A 126 -14.44 -25.14 13.13
N LEU A 127 -14.52 -26.24 13.87
CA LEU A 127 -15.69 -26.56 14.71
C LEU A 127 -15.93 -25.54 15.83
N GLU A 128 -14.89 -24.88 16.35
CA GLU A 128 -15.03 -23.77 17.31
C GLU A 128 -15.81 -22.58 16.71
N ILE A 129 -15.71 -22.36 15.39
CA ILE A 129 -16.40 -21.25 14.70
C ILE A 129 -17.87 -21.58 14.44
N MET A 130 -18.18 -22.83 14.08
CA MET A 130 -19.46 -23.17 13.44
C MET A 130 -20.13 -24.47 13.92
N GLY A 131 -19.52 -25.21 14.83
CA GLY A 131 -20.08 -26.47 15.34
C GLY A 131 -21.34 -26.26 16.18
N GLY A 132 -22.21 -27.29 16.19
CA GLY A 132 -23.37 -27.42 17.07
C GLY A 132 -23.35 -28.74 17.86
N ASP A 133 -24.52 -29.17 18.34
CA ASP A 133 -24.69 -30.41 19.11
C ASP A 133 -24.18 -31.66 18.36
N GLU A 134 -24.24 -31.65 17.03
CA GLU A 134 -23.74 -32.72 16.18
C GLU A 134 -22.23 -32.96 16.27
N ALA A 135 -21.44 -31.98 16.75
CA ALA A 135 -19.99 -32.09 16.91
C ALA A 135 -19.56 -32.49 18.33
N VAL A 136 -20.48 -32.49 19.29
CA VAL A 136 -20.16 -32.62 20.72
C VAL A 136 -19.52 -33.96 21.05
N GLU A 137 -20.04 -35.06 20.52
CA GLU A 137 -19.51 -36.41 20.79
C GLU A 137 -18.07 -36.56 20.31
N THR A 138 -17.80 -36.12 19.07
CA THR A 138 -16.47 -36.11 18.45
C THR A 138 -15.48 -35.29 19.28
N LEU A 139 -15.85 -34.04 19.62
CA LEU A 139 -15.01 -33.15 20.42
C LEU A 139 -14.77 -33.71 21.84
N ALA A 140 -15.78 -34.34 22.44
CA ALA A 140 -15.65 -34.97 23.75
C ALA A 140 -14.62 -36.12 23.77
N GLY A 141 -14.39 -36.78 22.63
CA GLY A 141 -13.35 -37.80 22.45
C GLY A 141 -11.94 -37.26 22.71
N PHE A 142 -11.69 -35.98 22.41
CA PHE A 142 -10.37 -35.35 22.55
C PHE A 142 -10.13 -34.67 23.90
N LEU A 143 -11.13 -34.61 24.79
CA LEU A 143 -11.00 -33.91 26.08
C LEU A 143 -9.96 -34.51 27.04
N ASN A 144 -9.57 -35.77 26.84
CA ASN A 144 -8.52 -36.42 27.63
C ASN A 144 -7.16 -36.51 26.91
N ASP A 145 -7.05 -36.01 25.68
CA ASP A 145 -5.78 -35.97 24.95
C ASP A 145 -5.03 -34.68 25.29
N GLU A 146 -3.89 -34.77 25.98
CA GLU A 146 -3.10 -33.59 26.34
C GLU A 146 -2.71 -32.69 25.14
N ARG A 147 -2.60 -33.26 23.93
CA ARG A 147 -2.22 -32.51 22.72
C ARG A 147 -3.37 -31.70 22.14
N LEU A 148 -4.62 -32.11 22.37
CA LEU A 148 -5.83 -31.60 21.70
C LEU A 148 -6.97 -31.17 22.66
N SER A 149 -6.86 -31.43 23.95
CA SER A 149 -7.86 -31.09 24.98
C SER A 149 -8.20 -29.61 25.02
N GLY A 150 -7.20 -28.74 24.86
CA GLY A 150 -7.39 -27.28 24.86
C GLY A 150 -8.29 -26.81 23.71
N PRO A 151 -7.91 -27.06 22.43
CA PRO A 151 -8.78 -26.78 21.29
C PRO A 151 -10.18 -27.40 21.41
N ALA A 152 -10.29 -28.67 21.82
CA ALA A 152 -11.59 -29.34 21.91
C ALA A 152 -12.49 -28.74 23.00
N ALA A 153 -11.91 -28.39 24.15
CA ALA A 153 -12.64 -27.75 25.24
C ALA A 153 -13.17 -26.37 24.83
N ARG A 154 -12.36 -25.56 24.13
CA ARG A 154 -12.80 -24.26 23.60
C ARG A 154 -13.90 -24.39 22.55
N ALA A 155 -13.80 -25.38 21.66
CA ALA A 155 -14.87 -25.62 20.69
C ALA A 155 -16.19 -25.96 21.40
N LEU A 156 -16.16 -26.79 22.44
CA LEU A 156 -17.34 -27.11 23.26
C LEU A 156 -17.88 -25.90 24.05
N SER A 157 -17.01 -25.01 24.55
CA SER A 157 -17.48 -23.79 25.23
C SER A 157 -18.17 -22.83 24.26
N ARG A 158 -17.74 -22.76 23.00
CA ARG A 158 -18.39 -21.96 21.95
C ARG A 158 -19.72 -22.53 21.46
N ILE A 159 -19.86 -23.86 21.43
CA ILE A 159 -21.14 -24.52 21.12
C ILE A 159 -22.21 -24.13 22.16
N ASP A 160 -21.81 -24.02 23.44
CA ASP A 160 -22.64 -23.53 24.55
C ASP A 160 -24.06 -24.14 24.60
N THR A 161 -24.13 -25.48 24.56
CA THR A 161 -25.38 -26.24 24.77
C THR A 161 -25.30 -27.13 26.00
N LYS A 162 -26.46 -27.61 26.49
CA LYS A 162 -26.51 -28.58 27.59
C LYS A 162 -25.71 -29.86 27.30
N MET A 163 -25.68 -30.30 26.04
CA MET A 163 -24.90 -31.48 25.64
C MET A 163 -23.40 -31.21 25.74
N ALA A 164 -22.93 -30.08 25.20
CA ALA A 164 -21.52 -29.68 25.29
C ALA A 164 -21.07 -29.51 26.76
N GLY A 165 -21.90 -28.86 27.57
CA GLY A 165 -21.63 -28.68 29.00
C GLY A 165 -21.61 -30.01 29.76
N THR A 166 -22.53 -30.93 29.46
CA THR A 166 -22.51 -32.29 30.02
C THR A 166 -21.23 -33.04 29.67
N ALA A 167 -20.73 -32.90 28.44
CA ALA A 167 -19.47 -33.52 28.02
C ALA A 167 -18.26 -32.97 28.80
N LEU A 168 -18.16 -31.64 28.93
CA LEU A 168 -17.11 -30.98 29.70
C LEU A 168 -17.17 -31.37 31.19
N VAL A 169 -18.34 -31.30 31.81
CA VAL A 169 -18.56 -31.71 33.22
C VAL A 169 -18.23 -33.19 33.43
N SER A 170 -18.59 -34.05 32.48
CA SER A 170 -18.29 -35.48 32.55
C SER A 170 -16.80 -35.76 32.41
N SER A 171 -16.05 -34.97 31.64
CA SER A 171 -14.60 -35.11 31.53
C SER A 171 -13.89 -34.89 32.86
N LEU A 172 -14.37 -33.95 33.69
CA LEU A 172 -13.84 -33.70 35.04
C LEU A 172 -14.08 -34.85 36.03
N LYS A 173 -15.06 -35.74 35.76
CA LYS A 173 -15.34 -36.92 36.61
C LYS A 173 -14.42 -38.11 36.31
N ARG A 174 -13.75 -38.15 35.16
CA ARG A 174 -12.99 -39.32 34.71
C ARG A 174 -11.62 -39.42 35.40
N ARG A 175 -11.24 -40.62 35.87
CA ARG A 175 -9.97 -40.87 36.58
C ARG A 175 -8.70 -40.73 35.73
N MET A 176 -8.82 -40.61 34.41
CA MET A 176 -7.67 -40.55 33.48
C MET A 176 -7.30 -39.13 33.02
N GLY A 177 -7.98 -38.09 33.48
CA GLY A 177 -7.63 -36.71 33.12
C GLY A 177 -6.35 -36.25 33.81
N THR A 178 -5.45 -35.59 33.07
CA THR A 178 -4.24 -34.98 33.64
C THR A 178 -4.55 -33.58 34.18
N PRO A 179 -3.68 -32.98 35.01
CA PRO A 179 -3.88 -31.59 35.47
C PRO A 179 -4.06 -30.60 34.32
N LYS A 180 -3.45 -30.84 33.16
CA LYS A 180 -3.63 -29.99 31.98
C LYS A 180 -5.04 -30.13 31.42
N THR A 181 -5.50 -31.35 31.14
CA THR A 181 -6.82 -31.57 30.52
C THR A 181 -7.96 -31.11 31.42
N GLN A 182 -7.79 -31.29 32.74
CA GLN A 182 -8.72 -30.78 33.75
C GLN A 182 -8.81 -29.25 33.73
N ARG A 183 -7.67 -28.53 33.64
CA ARG A 183 -7.69 -27.07 33.50
C ARG A 183 -8.34 -26.61 32.20
N ASP A 184 -8.05 -27.29 31.09
CA ASP A 184 -8.66 -26.98 29.79
C ASP A 184 -10.20 -27.08 29.88
N ALA A 185 -10.73 -28.15 30.49
CA ALA A 185 -12.17 -28.32 30.70
C ALA A 185 -12.77 -27.29 31.68
N MET A 186 -12.08 -26.95 32.79
CA MET A 186 -12.56 -25.93 33.73
C MET A 186 -12.63 -24.53 33.11
N ASN A 187 -11.62 -24.17 32.30
CA ASN A 187 -11.64 -22.89 31.57
C ASN A 187 -12.80 -22.84 30.58
N ALA A 188 -13.04 -23.92 29.84
CA ALA A 188 -14.18 -24.02 28.93
C ALA A 188 -15.52 -23.89 29.67
N ILE A 189 -15.69 -24.56 30.81
CA ILE A 189 -16.88 -24.41 31.66
C ILE A 189 -17.06 -22.95 32.11
N ALA A 190 -15.98 -22.25 32.44
CA ALA A 190 -16.03 -20.85 32.89
C ALA A 190 -16.53 -19.88 31.80
N GLU A 191 -16.46 -20.28 30.52
CA GLU A 191 -16.90 -19.48 29.37
C GLU A 191 -18.34 -19.78 28.94
N MET A 192 -18.94 -20.87 29.43
CA MET A 192 -20.30 -21.30 29.06
C MET A 192 -21.38 -20.58 29.88
N GLN A 193 -22.60 -20.56 29.34
CA GLN A 193 -23.77 -20.14 30.12
C GLN A 193 -23.98 -21.07 31.33
N PRO A 194 -24.19 -20.53 32.55
CA PRO A 194 -24.37 -21.35 33.75
C PRO A 194 -25.47 -22.42 33.64
N GLY A 195 -26.55 -22.13 32.89
CA GLY A 195 -27.65 -23.08 32.65
C GLY A 195 -27.30 -24.28 31.78
N ASN A 196 -26.16 -24.27 31.09
CA ASN A 196 -25.70 -25.35 30.21
C ASN A 196 -24.70 -26.30 30.88
N VAL A 197 -24.14 -25.91 32.03
CA VAL A 197 -23.10 -26.67 32.75
C VAL A 197 -23.61 -27.22 34.09
N GLU A 198 -24.79 -27.83 34.06
CA GLU A 198 -25.44 -28.37 35.26
C GLU A 198 -24.53 -29.39 35.99
N GLY A 199 -24.39 -29.23 37.30
CA GLY A 199 -23.53 -30.07 38.13
C GLY A 199 -22.03 -29.71 38.10
N ALA A 200 -21.61 -28.70 37.32
CA ALA A 200 -20.22 -28.21 37.33
C ALA A 200 -19.81 -27.66 38.69
N GLU A 201 -20.64 -26.83 39.32
CA GLU A 201 -20.34 -26.17 40.60
C GLU A 201 -19.90 -27.16 41.67
N THR A 202 -20.63 -28.27 41.84
CA THR A 202 -20.29 -29.31 42.83
C THR A 202 -18.90 -29.90 42.60
N LEU A 203 -18.52 -30.15 41.34
CA LEU A 203 -17.19 -30.67 41.02
C LEU A 203 -16.12 -29.61 41.23
N LEU A 204 -16.34 -28.40 40.73
CA LEU A 204 -15.38 -27.30 40.86
C LEU A 204 -15.07 -26.96 42.33
N LEU A 205 -16.06 -27.07 43.23
CA LEU A 205 -15.86 -26.93 44.68
C LEU A 205 -14.87 -27.96 45.23
N THR A 206 -14.83 -29.18 44.70
CA THR A 206 -13.82 -30.19 45.10
C THR A 206 -12.40 -29.81 44.64
N PHE A 207 -12.27 -29.15 43.48
CA PHE A 207 -10.99 -28.69 42.95
C PHE A 207 -10.51 -27.36 43.57
N ALA A 208 -11.41 -26.58 44.16
CA ALA A 208 -11.08 -25.33 44.86
C ALA A 208 -10.16 -25.54 46.08
N SER A 209 -10.07 -26.77 46.60
CA SER A 209 -9.17 -27.16 47.69
C SER A 209 -7.97 -28.01 47.21
N ASN A 210 -7.69 -28.06 45.91
CA ASN A 210 -6.60 -28.88 45.37
C ASN A 210 -5.22 -28.35 45.82
N THR A 211 -4.27 -29.27 46.01
CA THR A 211 -2.88 -28.94 46.37
C THR A 211 -2.11 -28.31 45.20
N ASP A 212 -2.45 -28.66 43.96
CA ASP A 212 -1.92 -28.00 42.76
C ASP A 212 -2.50 -26.59 42.63
N MET A 213 -1.62 -25.60 42.70
CA MET A 213 -1.98 -24.18 42.65
C MET A 213 -2.67 -23.78 41.34
N ASN A 214 -2.25 -24.34 40.20
CA ASN A 214 -2.81 -23.99 38.90
C ASN A 214 -4.21 -24.57 38.72
N LEU A 215 -4.44 -25.81 39.17
CA LEU A 215 -5.77 -26.41 39.21
C LEU A 215 -6.69 -25.66 40.15
N ARG A 216 -6.22 -25.34 41.36
CA ARG A 216 -6.98 -24.57 42.34
C ARG A 216 -7.39 -23.20 41.77
N LYS A 217 -6.44 -22.44 41.22
CA LYS A 217 -6.71 -21.15 40.56
C LYS A 217 -7.77 -21.27 39.49
N THR A 218 -7.66 -22.27 38.61
CA THR A 218 -8.59 -22.48 37.50
C THR A 218 -9.99 -22.82 38.01
N ALA A 219 -10.08 -23.63 39.07
CA ALA A 219 -11.34 -23.96 39.71
C ALA A 219 -12.00 -22.74 40.38
N LEU A 220 -11.23 -21.90 41.08
CA LEU A 220 -11.73 -20.66 41.68
C LEU A 220 -12.27 -19.70 40.60
N TYR A 221 -11.54 -19.54 39.49
CA TYR A 221 -12.00 -18.76 38.35
C TYR A 221 -13.30 -19.32 37.76
N ALA A 222 -13.37 -20.62 37.50
CA ALA A 222 -14.58 -21.25 36.97
C ALA A 222 -15.78 -21.10 37.93
N LEU A 223 -15.58 -21.29 39.24
CA LEU A 223 -16.62 -21.04 40.25
C LEU A 223 -17.11 -19.59 40.23
N SER A 224 -16.22 -18.62 40.02
CA SER A 224 -16.64 -17.22 39.92
C SER A 224 -17.51 -16.92 38.69
N CYS A 225 -17.41 -17.73 37.64
CA CYS A 225 -18.19 -17.60 36.42
C CYS A 225 -19.52 -18.36 36.46
N VAL A 226 -19.54 -19.59 36.98
CA VAL A 226 -20.70 -20.50 36.90
C VAL A 226 -21.27 -20.94 38.24
N GLY A 227 -20.62 -20.60 39.37
CA GLY A 227 -21.08 -20.95 40.71
C GLY A 227 -22.42 -20.31 41.07
N SER A 228 -22.89 -20.49 42.30
CA SER A 228 -24.09 -19.88 42.85
C SER A 228 -23.79 -19.35 44.25
N GLU A 229 -24.82 -19.08 45.05
CA GLU A 229 -24.64 -18.75 46.47
C GLU A 229 -23.85 -19.84 47.23
N ALA A 230 -23.91 -21.09 46.79
CA ALA A 230 -23.15 -22.20 47.37
C ALA A 230 -21.63 -22.05 47.24
N SER A 231 -21.15 -21.27 46.27
CA SER A 231 -19.73 -21.00 46.07
C SER A 231 -19.17 -19.88 46.96
N LEU A 232 -20.03 -19.05 47.55
CA LEU A 232 -19.62 -17.85 48.29
C LEU A 232 -18.70 -18.16 49.47
N GLU A 233 -19.05 -19.15 50.31
CA GLU A 233 -18.25 -19.50 51.49
C GLU A 233 -16.84 -19.98 51.10
N THR A 234 -16.74 -20.77 50.03
CA THR A 234 -15.46 -21.31 49.56
C THR A 234 -14.58 -20.21 48.98
N LEU A 235 -15.14 -19.33 48.13
CA LEU A 235 -14.38 -18.20 47.57
C LEU A 235 -14.03 -17.15 48.62
N GLU A 236 -14.89 -16.91 49.63
CA GLU A 236 -14.57 -16.01 50.73
C GLU A 236 -13.38 -16.54 51.55
N LYS A 237 -13.37 -17.82 51.91
CA LYS A 237 -12.24 -18.45 52.62
C LYS A 237 -10.96 -18.41 51.79
N ALA A 238 -11.06 -18.62 50.47
CA ALA A 238 -9.92 -18.51 49.58
C ALA A 238 -9.36 -17.07 49.55
N ALA A 239 -10.22 -16.06 49.41
CA ALA A 239 -9.84 -14.65 49.48
C ALA A 239 -9.22 -14.28 50.84
N GLU A 240 -9.78 -14.80 51.94
CA GLU A 240 -9.26 -14.59 53.30
C GLU A 240 -7.85 -15.17 53.47
N SER A 241 -7.58 -16.34 52.90
CA SER A 241 -6.27 -17.01 52.99
C SER A 241 -5.14 -16.23 52.31
N VAL A 242 -5.48 -15.34 51.38
CA VAL A 242 -4.54 -14.44 50.68
C VAL A 242 -4.67 -12.99 51.15
N HIS A 243 -5.25 -12.78 52.34
CA HIS A 243 -5.45 -11.47 52.96
C HIS A 243 -6.17 -10.46 52.04
N TYR A 244 -7.08 -10.95 51.19
CA TYR A 244 -7.84 -10.14 50.23
C TYR A 244 -6.97 -9.35 49.25
N THR A 245 -5.74 -9.79 49.01
CA THR A 245 -4.82 -9.18 48.04
C THR A 245 -5.00 -9.77 46.65
N MET A 246 -4.62 -9.00 45.63
CA MET A 246 -4.59 -9.49 44.24
C MET A 246 -3.25 -10.19 44.02
N GLU A 247 -3.26 -11.52 43.95
CA GLU A 247 -2.05 -12.34 43.88
C GLU A 247 -2.20 -13.49 42.86
N PRO A 248 -1.11 -14.18 42.46
CA PRO A 248 -1.15 -15.15 41.37
C PRO A 248 -2.19 -16.27 41.47
N SER A 249 -2.69 -16.66 42.66
CA SER A 249 -3.74 -17.67 42.79
C SER A 249 -5.13 -17.19 42.36
N GLY A 250 -5.35 -15.87 42.25
CA GLY A 250 -6.60 -15.27 41.74
C GLY A 250 -7.80 -15.45 42.67
N ALA A 251 -7.58 -15.78 43.94
CA ALA A 251 -8.63 -16.16 44.87
C ALA A 251 -9.56 -15.00 45.23
N ASN A 252 -8.99 -13.82 45.45
CA ASN A 252 -9.75 -12.63 45.81
C ASN A 252 -10.55 -12.07 44.61
N GLU A 253 -9.96 -12.09 43.42
CA GLU A 253 -10.57 -11.73 42.15
C GLU A 253 -11.78 -12.62 41.85
N ALA A 254 -11.65 -13.93 42.06
CA ALA A 254 -12.74 -14.87 41.91
C ALA A 254 -13.92 -14.54 42.85
N TYR A 255 -13.65 -14.20 44.10
CA TYR A 255 -14.69 -13.84 45.05
C TYR A 255 -15.42 -12.54 44.67
N ILE A 256 -14.67 -11.49 44.33
CA ILE A 256 -15.22 -10.21 43.85
C ILE A 256 -16.09 -10.41 42.60
N ARG A 257 -15.62 -11.23 41.65
CA ARG A 257 -16.34 -11.53 40.41
C ARG A 257 -17.66 -12.27 40.68
N LEU A 258 -17.65 -13.26 41.57
CA LEU A 258 -18.87 -13.97 41.95
C LEU A 258 -19.90 -13.01 42.56
N LEU A 259 -19.48 -12.15 43.48
CA LEU A 259 -20.36 -11.17 44.12
C LEU A 259 -20.98 -10.22 43.09
N LYS A 260 -20.18 -9.63 42.18
CA LYS A 260 -20.70 -8.76 41.12
C LYS A 260 -21.77 -9.44 40.26
N ARG A 261 -21.51 -10.68 39.84
CA ARG A 261 -22.45 -11.47 39.03
C ARG A 261 -23.74 -11.77 39.80
N LEU A 262 -23.63 -12.17 41.08
CA LEU A 262 -24.81 -12.43 41.91
C LEU A 262 -25.70 -11.20 42.16
N VAL A 263 -25.13 -9.97 42.18
CA VAL A 263 -25.94 -8.74 42.18
C VAL A 263 -26.78 -8.66 40.90
N ALA A 264 -26.18 -8.93 39.74
CA ALA A 264 -26.87 -8.93 38.45
C ALA A 264 -27.93 -10.04 38.35
N ASP A 265 -27.70 -11.19 38.97
CA ASP A 265 -28.66 -12.30 39.09
C ASP A 265 -29.81 -12.02 40.09
N GLY A 266 -29.86 -10.81 40.68
CA GLY A 266 -30.92 -10.39 41.59
C GLY A 266 -30.74 -10.84 43.05
N LYS A 267 -29.60 -11.43 43.42
CA LYS A 267 -29.31 -11.94 44.78
C LYS A 267 -28.82 -10.85 45.74
N ARG A 268 -29.51 -9.71 45.73
CA ARG A 268 -29.07 -8.46 46.35
C ARG A 268 -28.84 -8.55 47.87
N GLU A 269 -29.75 -9.17 48.62
CA GLU A 269 -29.64 -9.25 50.09
C GLU A 269 -28.40 -10.03 50.56
N VAL A 270 -28.13 -11.18 49.92
CA VAL A 270 -27.00 -12.04 50.25
C VAL A 270 -25.69 -11.36 49.88
N VAL A 271 -25.64 -10.73 48.70
CA VAL A 271 -24.46 -9.98 48.26
C VAL A 271 -24.21 -8.74 49.10
N GLU A 272 -25.24 -7.98 49.48
CA GLU A 272 -25.09 -6.81 50.36
C GLU A 272 -24.41 -7.21 51.67
N LYS A 273 -24.83 -8.32 52.29
CA LYS A 273 -24.20 -8.84 53.51
C LYS A 273 -22.74 -9.25 53.27
N ALA A 274 -22.46 -9.93 52.17
CA ALA A 274 -21.12 -10.40 51.82
C ALA A 274 -20.17 -9.25 51.47
N ALA A 275 -20.64 -8.24 50.72
CA ALA A 275 -19.88 -7.06 50.34
C ALA A 275 -19.56 -6.15 51.54
N LYS A 276 -20.52 -5.97 52.47
CA LYS A 276 -20.28 -5.32 53.77
C LYS A 276 -19.15 -5.99 54.54
N ASN A 277 -19.18 -7.32 54.60
CA ASN A 277 -18.16 -8.10 55.31
C ASN A 277 -16.80 -7.97 54.61
N LEU A 278 -16.77 -8.11 53.29
CA LEU A 278 -15.57 -7.96 52.46
C LEU A 278 -14.95 -6.56 52.63
N GLN A 279 -15.75 -5.50 52.58
CA GLN A 279 -15.29 -4.13 52.77
C GLN A 279 -14.61 -3.96 54.14
N LYS A 280 -15.24 -4.48 55.21
CA LYS A 280 -14.71 -4.40 56.57
C LYS A 280 -13.42 -5.21 56.74
N LYS A 281 -13.37 -6.43 56.20
CA LYS A 281 -12.20 -7.31 56.31
C LYS A 281 -11.04 -6.83 55.44
N ALA A 282 -11.30 -6.38 54.22
CA ALA A 282 -10.31 -5.77 53.33
C ALA A 282 -9.71 -4.49 53.93
N HIS A 283 -10.54 -3.64 54.56
CA HIS A 283 -10.04 -2.46 55.27
C HIS A 283 -9.11 -2.84 56.44
N LYS A 284 -9.44 -3.88 57.20
CA LYS A 284 -8.57 -4.40 58.27
C LYS A 284 -7.27 -5.03 57.75
N ALA A 285 -7.31 -5.59 56.55
CA ALA A 285 -6.16 -6.22 55.89
C ALA A 285 -5.32 -5.21 55.09
N ASP A 286 -5.65 -3.92 55.12
CA ASP A 286 -5.02 -2.87 54.29
C ASP A 286 -5.10 -3.14 52.78
N ALA A 287 -6.09 -3.92 52.34
CA ALA A 287 -6.32 -4.29 50.95
C ALA A 287 -7.24 -3.26 50.26
N GLN A 288 -6.68 -2.08 49.97
CA GLN A 288 -7.44 -0.91 49.49
C GLN A 288 -8.24 -1.18 48.20
N GLN A 289 -7.65 -1.85 47.20
CA GLN A 289 -8.35 -2.16 45.94
C GLN A 289 -9.58 -3.05 46.18
N THR A 290 -9.47 -4.03 47.07
CA THR A 290 -10.58 -4.91 47.44
C THR A 290 -11.64 -4.18 48.26
N ARG A 291 -11.21 -3.24 49.10
CA ARG A 291 -12.10 -2.37 49.87
C ARG A 291 -12.97 -1.50 48.94
N GLU A 292 -12.38 -0.97 47.87
CA GLU A 292 -13.08 -0.19 46.83
C GLU A 292 -14.04 -1.07 46.03
N ALA A 293 -13.59 -2.23 45.55
CA ALA A 293 -14.46 -3.18 44.83
C ALA A 293 -15.64 -3.64 45.69
N ALA A 294 -15.42 -3.86 46.99
CA ALA A 294 -16.49 -4.21 47.92
C ALA A 294 -17.49 -3.06 48.13
N LEU A 295 -17.03 -1.80 48.12
CA LEU A 295 -17.91 -0.64 48.17
C LEU A 295 -18.80 -0.54 46.92
N GLU A 296 -18.24 -0.72 45.73
CA GLU A 296 -18.99 -0.74 44.45
C GLU A 296 -20.11 -1.79 44.48
N ILE A 297 -19.75 -3.02 44.87
CA ILE A 297 -20.69 -4.15 44.97
C ILE A 297 -21.77 -3.84 46.00
N TRP A 298 -21.39 -3.31 47.16
CA TRP A 298 -22.33 -2.96 48.21
C TRP A 298 -23.31 -1.88 47.73
N MET A 299 -22.82 -0.79 47.14
CA MET A 299 -23.68 0.26 46.59
C MET A 299 -24.64 -0.27 45.52
N SER A 300 -24.18 -1.20 44.67
CA SER A 300 -25.00 -1.81 43.61
C SER A 300 -26.05 -2.80 44.13
N ALA A 301 -25.79 -3.44 45.28
CA ALA A 301 -26.72 -4.37 45.93
C ALA A 301 -27.79 -3.67 46.77
N THR A 302 -27.56 -2.40 47.15
CA THR A 302 -28.42 -1.61 48.03
C THR A 302 -29.36 -0.68 47.24
N GLU A 303 -30.52 -0.33 47.80
CA GLU A 303 -31.44 0.63 47.17
C GLU A 303 -30.82 2.04 47.04
N PRO A 304 -31.14 2.82 45.99
CA PRO A 304 -30.49 4.10 45.69
C PRO A 304 -30.43 5.09 46.86
N LYS A 305 -31.50 5.21 47.66
CA LYS A 305 -31.54 6.12 48.82
C LYS A 305 -30.53 5.75 49.89
N GLU A 306 -30.39 4.46 50.19
CA GLU A 306 -29.42 3.97 51.17
C GLU A 306 -28.00 3.98 50.56
N ALA A 307 -27.86 3.75 49.25
CA ALA A 307 -26.59 3.90 48.54
C ALA A 307 -26.06 5.36 48.58
N THR A 308 -26.94 6.36 48.49
CA THR A 308 -26.57 7.77 48.70
C THR A 308 -26.06 8.02 50.12
N LYS A 309 -26.66 7.41 51.15
CA LYS A 309 -26.11 7.51 52.53
C LYS A 309 -24.75 6.85 52.66
N LEU A 310 -24.53 5.73 51.97
CA LEU A 310 -23.22 5.07 51.93
C LEU A 310 -22.17 5.95 51.26
N LEU A 311 -22.51 6.64 50.16
CA LEU A 311 -21.65 7.63 49.52
C LEU A 311 -21.28 8.75 50.50
N LEU A 312 -22.27 9.40 51.12
CA LEU A 312 -22.02 10.50 52.06
C LEU A 312 -21.19 10.08 53.28
N SER A 313 -21.26 8.79 53.66
CA SER A 313 -20.38 8.21 54.68
C SER A 313 -18.95 8.00 54.15
N ALA A 314 -18.81 7.44 52.94
CA ALA A 314 -17.52 7.21 52.29
C ALA A 314 -16.75 8.51 52.02
N LEU A 315 -17.46 9.61 51.72
CA LEU A 315 -16.86 10.94 51.54
C LEU A 315 -16.19 11.51 52.80
N LYS A 316 -16.42 10.92 53.98
CA LYS A 316 -15.74 11.30 55.23
C LYS A 316 -14.43 10.54 55.45
N ASP A 317 -14.09 9.61 54.56
CA ASP A 317 -12.85 8.84 54.65
C ASP A 317 -11.62 9.72 54.42
N LYS A 318 -10.50 9.36 55.06
CA LYS A 318 -9.24 10.08 54.91
C LYS A 318 -8.57 9.78 53.57
N ASP A 319 -8.84 8.61 52.99
CA ASP A 319 -8.23 8.18 51.74
C ASP A 319 -8.93 8.81 50.52
N LYS A 320 -8.17 9.58 49.73
CA LYS A 320 -8.68 10.27 48.53
C LYS A 320 -9.11 9.28 47.44
N GLY A 321 -8.42 8.16 47.30
CA GLY A 321 -8.76 7.11 46.32
C GLY A 321 -10.15 6.55 46.59
N TYR A 322 -10.40 6.18 47.84
CA TYR A 322 -11.68 5.65 48.31
C TYR A 322 -12.84 6.63 48.10
N ARG A 323 -12.63 7.93 48.41
CA ARG A 323 -13.66 8.96 48.19
C ARG A 323 -14.01 9.13 46.72
N ASN A 324 -13.01 9.18 45.85
CA ASN A 324 -13.23 9.33 44.40
C ASN A 324 -13.85 8.07 43.79
N ALA A 325 -13.43 6.88 44.21
CA ALA A 325 -14.07 5.63 43.81
C ALA A 325 -15.56 5.61 44.21
N ALA A 326 -15.88 6.03 45.45
CA ALA A 326 -17.26 6.15 45.90
C ALA A 326 -18.10 7.09 45.02
N LEU A 327 -17.56 8.27 44.68
CA LEU A 327 -18.21 9.23 43.77
C LEU A 327 -18.44 8.64 42.37
N ASP A 328 -17.43 7.96 41.81
CA ASP A 328 -17.54 7.35 40.49
C ASP A 328 -18.56 6.21 40.45
N TYR A 329 -18.63 5.38 41.49
CA TYR A 329 -19.67 4.35 41.62
C TYR A 329 -21.06 4.96 41.79
N ALA A 330 -21.16 6.10 42.48
CA ALA A 330 -22.43 6.80 42.67
C ALA A 330 -23.06 7.27 41.36
N SER A 331 -22.25 7.60 40.35
CA SER A 331 -22.73 7.99 39.02
C SER A 331 -23.71 7.00 38.39
N ALA A 332 -23.71 5.72 38.79
CA ALA A 332 -24.65 4.71 38.29
C ALA A 332 -26.09 4.85 38.84
N PHE A 333 -26.29 5.51 39.98
CA PHE A 333 -27.60 5.53 40.67
C PHE A 333 -28.05 6.90 41.20
N VAL A 334 -27.18 7.93 41.22
CA VAL A 334 -27.57 9.27 41.71
C VAL A 334 -28.70 9.87 40.85
N ASP A 335 -29.67 10.46 41.54
CA ASP A 335 -30.78 11.21 40.96
C ASP A 335 -30.78 12.65 41.50
N GLU A 336 -31.77 13.46 41.08
CA GLU A 336 -31.89 14.85 41.50
C GLU A 336 -31.90 15.00 43.04
N THR A 337 -32.51 14.05 43.77
CA THR A 337 -32.55 14.07 45.24
C THR A 337 -31.16 13.84 45.81
N ALA A 338 -30.42 12.86 45.29
CA ALA A 338 -29.06 12.57 45.71
C ALA A 338 -28.09 13.73 45.38
N ASP A 339 -28.21 14.34 44.20
CA ASP A 339 -27.39 15.48 43.78
C ASP A 339 -27.53 16.68 44.72
N ILE A 340 -28.75 16.96 45.19
CA ILE A 340 -29.01 18.02 46.18
C ILE A 340 -28.31 17.72 47.50
N GLU A 341 -28.38 16.48 47.99
CA GLU A 341 -27.76 16.09 49.24
C GLU A 341 -26.22 16.10 49.15
N ILE A 342 -25.66 15.71 48.00
CA ILE A 342 -24.22 15.82 47.71
C ILE A 342 -23.79 17.29 47.65
N ALA A 343 -24.57 18.16 46.98
CA ALA A 343 -24.29 19.60 46.91
C ALA A 343 -24.35 20.26 48.30
N LYS A 344 -25.34 19.94 49.14
CA LYS A 344 -25.42 20.42 50.53
C LYS A 344 -24.26 19.90 51.39
N PHE A 345 -23.84 18.65 51.17
CA PHE A 345 -22.69 18.09 51.87
C PHE A 345 -21.40 18.80 51.48
N MET A 346 -21.19 19.06 50.18
CA MET A 346 -20.03 19.79 49.65
C MET A 346 -19.83 21.13 50.38
N MET A 347 -20.89 21.92 50.55
CA MET A 347 -20.80 23.24 51.23
C MET A 347 -20.20 23.16 52.65
N LYS A 348 -20.40 22.03 53.36
CA LYS A 348 -19.93 21.82 54.74
C LYS A 348 -18.66 20.97 54.82
N ALA A 349 -18.17 20.47 53.68
CA ALA A 349 -17.04 19.56 53.63
C ALA A 349 -15.70 20.30 53.81
N LYS A 350 -14.64 19.55 54.14
CA LYS A 350 -13.26 20.06 54.16
C LYS A 350 -12.79 20.39 52.73
N PRO A 351 -11.80 21.28 52.54
CA PRO A 351 -11.37 21.71 51.22
C PRO A 351 -11.00 20.57 50.26
N ASP A 352 -10.27 19.56 50.73
CA ASP A 352 -9.90 18.39 49.92
C ASP A 352 -11.10 17.58 49.44
N VAL A 353 -12.11 17.41 50.31
CA VAL A 353 -13.37 16.74 49.97
C VAL A 353 -14.23 17.61 49.04
N LYS A 354 -14.23 18.94 49.22
CA LYS A 354 -14.90 19.87 48.29
C LYS A 354 -14.36 19.73 46.87
N VAL A 355 -13.03 19.68 46.73
CA VAL A 355 -12.36 19.51 45.44
C VAL A 355 -12.78 18.19 44.78
N ASP A 356 -12.79 17.07 45.52
CA ASP A 356 -13.23 15.77 45.00
C ASP A 356 -14.67 15.85 44.45
N ILE A 357 -15.59 16.44 45.24
CA ILE A 357 -17.00 16.58 44.84
C ILE A 357 -17.17 17.53 43.65
N LEU A 358 -16.53 18.71 43.64
CA LEU A 358 -16.62 19.68 42.54
C LEU A 358 -16.10 19.10 41.21
N ASN A 359 -15.01 18.34 41.27
CA ASN A 359 -14.49 17.65 40.10
C ASN A 359 -15.47 16.59 39.57
N TRP A 360 -16.08 15.81 40.47
CA TRP A 360 -17.12 14.85 40.13
C TRP A 360 -18.36 15.54 39.52
N ILE A 361 -18.86 16.62 40.12
CA ILE A 361 -19.97 17.44 39.57
C ILE A 361 -19.64 17.91 38.16
N GLY A 362 -18.42 18.41 37.94
CA GLY A 362 -17.97 18.80 36.62
C GLY A 362 -17.97 17.64 35.60
N ARG A 363 -17.59 16.42 36.01
CA ARG A 363 -17.69 15.23 35.14
C ARG A 363 -19.15 14.87 34.84
N GLU A 364 -19.99 14.86 35.86
CA GLU A 364 -21.41 14.55 35.75
C GLU A 364 -22.14 15.56 34.85
N ALA A 365 -21.83 16.84 34.97
CA ALA A 365 -22.45 17.90 34.18
C ALA A 365 -22.07 17.86 32.69
N LYS A 366 -20.94 17.23 32.30
CA LYS A 366 -20.62 16.97 30.89
C LYS A 366 -21.49 15.90 30.25
N CYS A 367 -22.06 14.99 31.05
CA CYS A 367 -22.94 13.95 30.55
C CYS A 367 -24.24 14.58 30.02
N LYS A 368 -24.57 14.37 28.73
CA LYS A 368 -25.74 15.00 28.07
C LYS A 368 -27.05 14.72 28.79
N GLN A 369 -27.18 13.52 29.38
CA GLN A 369 -28.38 13.10 30.11
C GLN A 369 -28.49 13.79 31.49
N LYS A 370 -27.36 14.11 32.12
CA LYS A 370 -27.32 14.71 33.47
C LYS A 370 -27.18 16.23 33.47
N ASN A 371 -26.67 16.83 32.39
CA ASN A 371 -26.52 18.29 32.25
C ASN A 371 -27.81 19.07 32.56
N PRO A 372 -29.01 18.66 32.09
CA PRO A 372 -30.25 19.38 32.41
C PRO A 372 -30.61 19.36 33.90
N ILE A 373 -30.24 18.30 34.64
CA ILE A 373 -30.48 18.18 36.07
C ILE A 373 -29.61 19.19 36.83
N TRP A 374 -28.31 19.24 36.51
CA TRP A 374 -27.39 20.23 37.07
C TRP A 374 -27.81 21.66 36.72
N LYS A 375 -28.27 21.93 35.49
CA LYS A 375 -28.79 23.25 35.10
C LYS A 375 -30.03 23.67 35.90
N LYS A 376 -30.95 22.74 36.22
CA LYS A 376 -32.08 23.03 37.10
C LYS A 376 -31.61 23.42 38.51
N LEU A 377 -30.59 22.72 39.02
CA LEU A 377 -30.01 23.03 40.33
C LEU A 377 -29.37 24.43 40.38
N MET A 378 -28.84 24.94 39.26
CA MET A 378 -28.24 26.30 39.20
C MET A 378 -29.23 27.41 39.59
N ILE A 379 -30.50 27.25 39.25
CA ILE A 379 -31.56 28.27 39.42
C ILE A 379 -32.56 27.95 40.54
N ARG A 380 -32.31 26.87 41.30
CA ARG A 380 -33.22 26.41 42.34
C ARG A 380 -33.25 27.39 43.51
N PHE A 381 -34.44 27.75 43.99
CA PHE A 381 -34.60 28.82 44.99
C PHE A 381 -34.07 28.46 46.39
N ASP A 382 -34.32 27.23 46.87
CA ASP A 382 -33.89 26.74 48.19
C ASP A 382 -32.42 26.30 48.25
N LEU A 383 -31.75 26.20 47.08
CA LEU A 383 -30.32 25.94 46.95
C LEU A 383 -29.81 26.50 45.60
N PRO A 384 -29.58 27.82 45.50
CA PRO A 384 -29.19 28.46 44.24
C PRO A 384 -27.72 28.13 43.95
N PHE A 385 -27.47 26.98 43.33
CA PHE A 385 -26.12 26.43 43.25
C PHE A 385 -25.16 27.30 42.41
N ALA A 386 -25.68 28.10 41.46
CA ALA A 386 -24.86 29.10 40.78
C ALA A 386 -24.30 30.17 41.74
N SER A 387 -25.08 30.59 42.73
CA SER A 387 -24.61 31.50 43.79
C SER A 387 -23.63 30.79 44.71
N VAL A 388 -23.91 29.53 45.08
CA VAL A 388 -22.98 28.71 45.89
C VAL A 388 -21.62 28.60 45.22
N LEU A 389 -21.56 28.29 43.92
CA LEU A 389 -20.29 28.24 43.19
C LEU A 389 -19.59 29.60 43.15
N ARG A 390 -20.32 30.71 42.97
CA ARG A 390 -19.71 32.05 43.02
C ARG A 390 -19.16 32.38 44.41
N ASP A 391 -19.85 31.99 45.47
CA ASP A 391 -19.40 32.21 46.85
C ASP A 391 -18.14 31.40 47.17
N GLU A 392 -18.06 30.16 46.69
CA GLU A 392 -16.89 29.28 46.87
C GLU A 392 -15.64 29.79 46.11
N LEU A 393 -15.76 30.72 45.14
CA LEU A 393 -14.61 31.39 44.55
C LEU A 393 -13.88 32.33 45.52
N ASN A 394 -14.55 32.79 46.59
CA ASN A 394 -13.99 33.72 47.57
C ASN A 394 -13.19 33.02 48.69
N THR A 395 -13.01 31.69 48.62
CA THR A 395 -12.22 30.94 49.59
C THR A 395 -10.72 31.24 49.49
N GLU A 396 -10.00 31.07 50.59
CA GLU A 396 -8.54 31.15 50.64
C GLU A 396 -7.86 29.90 50.05
N ASP A 397 -8.58 28.79 49.90
CA ASP A 397 -8.05 27.53 49.36
C ASP A 397 -7.99 27.55 47.82
N GLU A 398 -6.77 27.60 47.28
CA GLU A 398 -6.53 27.68 45.84
C GLU A 398 -7.07 26.46 45.06
N ALA A 399 -6.99 25.26 45.63
CA ALA A 399 -7.45 24.05 44.98
C ALA A 399 -8.98 24.04 44.84
N VAL A 400 -9.69 24.56 45.86
CA VAL A 400 -11.14 24.76 45.78
C VAL A 400 -11.48 25.79 44.69
N ARG A 401 -10.80 26.95 44.64
CA ARG A 401 -11.04 27.96 43.58
C ARG A 401 -10.87 27.38 42.18
N GLN A 402 -9.80 26.60 41.96
CA GLN A 402 -9.55 25.93 40.70
C GLN A 402 -10.66 24.93 40.35
N ALA A 403 -11.07 24.08 41.30
CA ALA A 403 -12.14 23.11 41.09
C ALA A 403 -13.49 23.78 40.78
N VAL A 404 -13.79 24.92 41.42
CA VAL A 404 -15.00 25.72 41.15
C VAL A 404 -15.00 26.29 39.74
N VAL A 405 -13.89 26.92 39.30
CA VAL A 405 -13.77 27.47 37.93
C VAL A 405 -14.01 26.37 36.89
N TRP A 406 -13.35 25.22 37.04
CA TRP A 406 -13.55 24.11 36.11
C TRP A 406 -14.95 23.49 36.21
N ALA A 407 -15.59 23.49 37.37
CA ALA A 407 -16.98 23.08 37.49
C ALA A 407 -17.90 24.01 36.70
N MET A 408 -17.73 25.34 36.80
CA MET A 408 -18.51 26.34 36.03
C MET A 408 -18.37 26.13 34.52
N VAL A 409 -17.14 25.91 34.04
CA VAL A 409 -16.85 25.63 32.62
C VAL A 409 -17.56 24.36 32.15
N LYS A 410 -17.45 23.28 32.92
CA LYS A 410 -18.02 21.97 32.56
C LYS A 410 -19.55 21.92 32.65
N ILE A 411 -20.15 22.73 33.52
CA ILE A 411 -21.61 22.94 33.57
C ILE A 411 -22.08 23.69 32.31
N GLY A 412 -21.30 24.68 31.85
CA GLY A 412 -21.52 25.39 30.59
C GLY A 412 -22.72 26.34 30.63
N ASP A 413 -23.02 26.95 31.78
CA ASP A 413 -24.07 27.96 31.90
C ASP A 413 -23.53 29.35 31.55
N LYS A 414 -24.12 30.01 30.54
CA LYS A 414 -23.67 31.32 30.02
C LYS A 414 -23.67 32.41 31.10
N GLY A 415 -24.46 32.27 32.16
CA GLY A 415 -24.46 33.18 33.31
C GLY A 415 -23.16 33.19 34.13
N PHE A 416 -22.22 32.27 33.85
CA PHE A 416 -20.87 32.28 34.43
C PHE A 416 -19.86 33.06 33.59
N ILE A 417 -20.14 33.38 32.32
CA ILE A 417 -19.18 34.09 31.45
C ILE A 417 -18.72 35.42 32.05
N PRO A 418 -19.61 36.31 32.56
CA PRO A 418 -19.17 37.54 33.21
C PRO A 418 -18.33 37.29 34.47
N THR A 419 -18.64 36.23 35.22
CA THR A 419 -17.88 35.83 36.41
C THR A 419 -16.47 35.39 36.02
N LEU A 420 -16.34 34.52 35.02
CA LEU A 420 -15.05 34.02 34.52
C LEU A 420 -14.21 35.14 33.88
N ALA A 421 -14.83 36.01 33.07
CA ALA A 421 -14.16 37.17 32.48
C ALA A 421 -13.65 38.16 33.53
N ASN A 422 -14.41 38.38 34.61
CA ASN A 422 -13.97 39.26 35.70
C ASN A 422 -12.70 38.74 36.40
N LEU A 423 -12.43 37.43 36.38
CA LEU A 423 -11.21 36.87 36.95
C LEU A 423 -9.94 37.31 36.21
N LEU A 424 -10.04 37.75 34.95
CA LEU A 424 -8.93 38.38 34.21
C LEU A 424 -8.49 39.70 34.84
N THR A 425 -9.32 40.33 35.67
CA THR A 425 -8.97 41.58 36.38
C THR A 425 -8.24 41.33 37.71
N SER A 426 -7.97 40.06 38.06
CA SER A 426 -7.26 39.71 39.28
C SER A 426 -5.82 40.25 39.30
N ASN A 427 -5.35 40.61 40.50
CA ASN A 427 -3.95 40.94 40.74
C ASN A 427 -3.07 39.68 40.91
N GLU A 428 -3.67 38.50 40.97
CA GLU A 428 -2.97 37.20 41.06
C GLU A 428 -2.79 36.62 39.66
N LYS A 429 -1.54 36.57 39.18
CA LYS A 429 -1.21 36.03 37.84
C LYS A 429 -1.76 34.61 37.61
N GLN A 430 -1.69 33.74 38.63
CA GLN A 430 -2.19 32.36 38.52
C GLN A 430 -3.71 32.31 38.29
N MET A 431 -4.45 33.23 38.90
CA MET A 431 -5.90 33.34 38.70
C MET A 431 -6.25 33.86 37.32
N VAL A 432 -5.45 34.78 36.77
CA VAL A 432 -5.59 35.26 35.39
C VAL A 432 -5.37 34.12 34.38
N LEU A 433 -4.31 33.31 34.58
CA LEU A 433 -4.04 32.15 33.70
C LEU A 433 -5.14 31.10 33.79
N LEU A 434 -5.64 30.80 35.00
CA LEU A 434 -6.78 29.90 35.17
C LEU A 434 -8.04 30.44 34.47
N ALA A 435 -8.30 31.75 34.56
CA ALA A 435 -9.42 32.38 33.86
C ALA A 435 -9.26 32.30 32.35
N GLN A 436 -8.04 32.47 31.84
CA GLN A 436 -7.70 32.31 30.43
C GLN A 436 -8.04 30.90 29.94
N ASP A 437 -7.50 29.87 30.58
CA ASP A 437 -7.77 28.46 30.22
C ASP A 437 -9.27 28.13 30.31
N ALA A 438 -9.93 28.64 31.35
CA ALA A 438 -11.34 28.41 31.60
C ALA A 438 -12.23 29.03 30.50
N LEU A 439 -11.96 30.29 30.13
CA LEU A 439 -12.72 31.01 29.11
C LEU A 439 -12.47 30.41 27.73
N LEU A 440 -11.23 30.04 27.41
CA LEU A 440 -10.90 29.35 26.16
C LEU A 440 -11.65 28.02 26.02
N ALA A 441 -11.77 27.27 27.12
CA ALA A 441 -12.49 25.99 27.16
C ALA A 441 -14.02 26.16 27.30
N PHE A 442 -14.54 27.37 27.49
CA PHE A 442 -15.94 27.62 27.78
C PHE A 442 -16.81 27.48 26.52
N PRO A 443 -17.93 26.72 26.56
CA PRO A 443 -18.85 26.63 25.43
C PRO A 443 -19.71 27.90 25.32
N GLY A 444 -19.38 28.81 24.41
CA GLY A 444 -20.19 30.00 24.12
C GLY A 444 -19.42 31.17 23.53
N ASP A 445 -20.13 32.26 23.28
CA ASP A 445 -19.54 33.55 22.91
C ASP A 445 -19.11 34.28 24.19
N ILE A 446 -17.81 34.54 24.29
CA ILE A 446 -17.17 35.20 25.42
C ILE A 446 -16.64 36.60 25.05
N ASP A 447 -16.70 36.96 23.77
CA ASP A 447 -15.84 37.99 23.18
C ASP A 447 -16.15 39.36 23.76
N ASP A 448 -17.44 39.67 23.98
CA ASP A 448 -17.90 40.91 24.60
C ASP A 448 -17.44 41.06 26.06
N GLU A 449 -17.50 40.00 26.85
CA GLU A 449 -17.13 40.05 28.27
C GLU A 449 -15.61 40.08 28.44
N VAL A 450 -14.86 39.34 27.61
CA VAL A 450 -13.39 39.43 27.56
C VAL A 450 -12.96 40.85 27.14
N ALA A 451 -13.56 41.42 26.10
CA ALA A 451 -13.26 42.79 25.66
C ALA A 451 -13.52 43.84 26.76
N LYS A 452 -14.62 43.70 27.52
CA LYS A 452 -14.91 44.56 28.69
C LYS A 452 -13.87 44.40 29.80
N ALA A 453 -13.39 43.17 30.03
CA ALA A 453 -12.39 42.88 31.07
C ALA A 453 -11.02 43.51 30.74
N ILE A 454 -10.59 43.49 29.46
CA ILE A 454 -9.31 44.08 29.02
C ILE A 454 -9.19 45.55 29.46
N GLY A 455 -10.26 46.34 29.33
CA GLY A 455 -10.26 47.76 29.70
C GLY A 455 -10.05 48.04 31.19
N LYS A 456 -10.23 47.04 32.05
CA LYS A 456 -10.12 47.16 33.52
C LYS A 456 -8.98 46.34 34.12
N ALA A 457 -8.40 45.43 33.35
CA ALA A 457 -7.37 44.51 33.82
C ALA A 457 -5.98 45.19 33.92
N GLY A 458 -5.13 44.64 34.80
CA GLY A 458 -3.69 44.90 34.78
C GLY A 458 -2.99 44.16 33.62
N ASP A 459 -1.68 44.31 33.48
CA ASP A 459 -0.92 43.83 32.32
C ASP A 459 -1.12 42.35 32.01
N TRP A 460 -1.09 41.47 33.02
CA TRP A 460 -1.34 40.03 32.82
C TRP A 460 -2.72 39.74 32.24
N GLY A 461 -3.76 40.42 32.75
CA GLY A 461 -5.13 40.22 32.28
C GLY A 461 -5.38 40.82 30.90
N LYS A 462 -4.70 41.92 30.56
CA LYS A 462 -4.72 42.47 29.20
C LYS A 462 -4.11 41.51 28.19
N ILE A 463 -2.92 40.97 28.50
CA ILE A 463 -2.25 39.98 27.64
C ILE A 463 -3.16 38.76 27.45
N ALA A 464 -3.65 38.16 28.54
CA ALA A 464 -4.53 37.00 28.48
C ALA A 464 -5.82 37.27 27.69
N GLY A 465 -6.44 38.44 27.87
CA GLY A 465 -7.62 38.84 27.11
C GLY A 465 -7.36 39.04 25.62
N ILE A 466 -6.24 39.67 25.25
CA ILE A 466 -5.83 39.84 23.84
C ILE A 466 -5.60 38.47 23.18
N GLU A 467 -4.86 37.58 23.84
CA GLU A 467 -4.60 36.23 23.36
C GLU A 467 -5.88 35.40 23.22
N LEU A 468 -6.84 35.55 24.15
CA LEU A 468 -8.15 34.89 24.03
C LEU A 468 -8.92 35.37 22.81
N LEU A 469 -9.00 36.68 22.59
CA LEU A 469 -9.68 37.23 21.42
C LEU A 469 -9.01 36.78 20.12
N ALA A 470 -7.68 36.69 20.09
CA ALA A 470 -6.93 36.13 18.96
C ALA A 470 -7.26 34.66 18.69
N GLN A 471 -7.19 33.80 19.72
CA GLN A 471 -7.49 32.36 19.60
C GLN A 471 -8.96 32.09 19.24
N ARG A 472 -9.85 33.02 19.60
CA ARG A 472 -11.28 33.00 19.24
C ARG A 472 -11.56 33.59 17.86
N MET A 473 -10.56 34.18 17.21
CA MET A 473 -10.69 34.92 15.95
C MET A 473 -11.78 36.01 16.06
N ALA A 474 -11.81 36.73 17.18
CA ALA A 474 -12.85 37.68 17.52
C ALA A 474 -12.70 38.99 16.72
N ASP A 475 -12.94 38.93 15.41
CA ASP A 475 -12.67 40.02 14.48
C ASP A 475 -13.38 41.31 14.87
N SER A 476 -14.61 41.22 15.36
CA SER A 476 -15.41 42.38 15.79
C SER A 476 -14.76 43.18 16.94
N LYS A 477 -13.70 42.64 17.58
CA LYS A 477 -12.97 43.23 18.71
C LYS A 477 -11.57 43.73 18.34
N VAL A 478 -11.20 43.77 17.06
CA VAL A 478 -9.89 44.28 16.60
C VAL A 478 -9.55 45.67 17.17
N ASN A 479 -10.53 46.58 17.25
CA ASN A 479 -10.36 47.92 17.81
C ASN A 479 -10.02 47.91 19.32
N THR A 480 -10.55 46.93 20.06
CA THR A 480 -10.21 46.75 21.49
C THR A 480 -8.75 46.35 21.66
N ILE A 481 -8.24 45.50 20.77
CA ILE A 481 -6.84 45.07 20.75
C ILE A 481 -5.94 46.24 20.33
N LEU A 482 -6.27 46.93 19.24
CA LEU A 482 -5.50 48.09 18.73
C LEU A 482 -5.42 49.25 19.72
N ALA A 483 -6.44 49.45 20.56
CA ALA A 483 -6.41 50.47 21.61
C ALA A 483 -5.28 50.25 22.64
N GLN A 484 -4.69 49.05 22.72
CA GLN A 484 -3.55 48.74 23.60
C GLN A 484 -2.18 48.89 22.91
N ARG A 485 -2.11 49.32 21.64
CA ARG A 485 -0.82 49.42 20.91
C ARG A 485 0.17 50.43 21.51
N GLU A 486 -0.34 51.51 22.11
CA GLU A 486 0.46 52.56 22.76
C GLU A 486 0.63 52.31 24.28
N HIS A 487 0.39 51.07 24.74
CA HIS A 487 0.48 50.75 26.16
C HIS A 487 1.93 50.87 26.67
N SER A 488 2.12 51.27 27.93
CA SER A 488 3.45 51.48 28.51
C SER A 488 4.27 50.19 28.64
N SER A 489 3.64 49.07 29.00
CA SER A 489 4.27 47.73 29.02
C SER A 489 4.59 47.23 27.60
N SER A 490 5.85 46.83 27.38
CA SER A 490 6.33 46.21 26.15
C SER A 490 5.70 44.86 25.87
N GLU A 491 5.40 44.09 26.91
CA GLU A 491 4.78 42.76 26.82
C GLU A 491 3.34 42.87 26.31
N VAL A 492 2.59 43.88 26.77
CA VAL A 492 1.24 44.16 26.27
C VAL A 492 1.29 44.57 24.79
N ARG A 493 2.25 45.43 24.39
CA ARG A 493 2.41 45.81 22.97
C ARG A 493 2.76 44.63 22.09
N ALA A 494 3.69 43.77 22.51
CA ALA A 494 4.05 42.56 21.77
C ALA A 494 2.85 41.61 21.59
N ALA A 495 2.02 41.45 22.64
CA ALA A 495 0.79 40.65 22.55
C ALA A 495 -0.21 41.23 21.53
N VAL A 496 -0.32 42.56 21.43
CA VAL A 496 -1.16 43.23 20.42
C VAL A 496 -0.72 42.84 19.01
N TYR A 497 0.54 43.10 18.65
CA TYR A 497 1.02 42.87 17.28
C TYR A 497 0.92 41.40 16.86
N LYS A 498 1.25 40.47 17.77
CA LYS A 498 1.13 39.03 17.54
C LYS A 498 -0.32 38.58 17.31
N ALA A 499 -1.27 39.19 18.02
CA ALA A 499 -2.70 38.86 17.93
C ALA A 499 -3.36 39.36 16.64
N LEU A 500 -2.83 40.44 16.02
CA LEU A 500 -3.51 41.10 14.90
C LEU A 500 -3.80 40.16 13.73
N LYS A 501 -2.84 39.29 13.34
CA LYS A 501 -3.03 38.36 12.22
C LYS A 501 -4.22 37.41 12.38
N ASP A 502 -4.62 37.12 13.62
CA ASP A 502 -5.69 36.16 13.91
C ASP A 502 -7.07 36.84 14.02
N VAL A 503 -7.12 38.18 14.12
CA VAL A 503 -8.36 38.96 14.30
C VAL A 503 -8.68 39.92 13.16
N VAL A 504 -7.72 40.22 12.29
CA VAL A 504 -7.94 41.13 11.15
C VAL A 504 -8.65 40.42 10.00
N THR A 505 -9.40 41.20 9.23
CA THR A 505 -10.10 40.76 8.03
C THR A 505 -9.84 41.77 6.89
N ALA A 506 -10.45 41.55 5.73
CA ALA A 506 -10.30 42.41 4.55
C ALA A 506 -10.63 43.89 4.84
N ARG A 507 -11.53 44.17 5.80
CA ARG A 507 -11.91 45.53 6.18
C ARG A 507 -10.77 46.31 6.85
N ASP A 508 -9.82 45.59 7.44
CA ASP A 508 -8.74 46.15 8.26
C ASP A 508 -7.44 46.35 7.45
N PHE A 509 -7.39 45.88 6.19
CA PHE A 509 -6.20 45.89 5.33
C PHE A 509 -5.53 47.27 5.22
N VAL A 510 -6.32 48.32 5.00
CA VAL A 510 -5.78 49.69 4.84
C VAL A 510 -5.17 50.21 6.13
N GLU A 511 -5.79 49.91 7.27
CA GLU A 511 -5.25 50.30 8.58
C GLU A 511 -3.98 49.54 8.90
N MET A 512 -3.95 48.22 8.66
CA MET A 512 -2.75 47.39 8.88
C MET A 512 -1.58 47.83 8.00
N CYS A 513 -1.84 48.20 6.74
CA CYS A 513 -0.82 48.80 5.88
C CYS A 513 -0.30 50.13 6.44
N GLY A 514 -1.19 50.98 6.95
CA GLY A 514 -0.80 52.24 7.60
C GLY A 514 0.12 52.02 8.80
N ILE A 515 -0.18 51.03 9.65
CA ILE A 515 0.66 50.65 10.79
C ILE A 515 2.02 50.15 10.29
N LEU A 516 2.04 49.20 9.35
CA LEU A 516 3.27 48.66 8.75
C LEU A 516 4.19 49.75 8.22
N GLU A 517 3.61 50.74 7.54
CA GLU A 517 4.36 51.85 6.94
C GLU A 517 4.91 52.85 7.97
N SER A 518 4.32 52.93 9.17
CA SER A 518 4.78 53.81 10.24
C SER A 518 5.72 53.14 11.24
N SER A 519 5.73 51.80 11.29
CA SER A 519 6.60 51.03 12.19
C SER A 519 8.07 51.18 11.82
N THR A 520 8.91 51.25 12.85
CA THR A 520 10.39 51.30 12.72
C THR A 520 11.09 50.16 13.46
N ASP A 521 10.36 49.46 14.34
CA ASP A 521 10.84 48.26 15.02
C ASP A 521 10.72 47.04 14.11
N ALA A 522 11.78 46.24 14.03
CA ALA A 522 11.85 45.11 13.10
C ALA A 522 10.87 43.98 13.44
N GLU A 523 10.60 43.73 14.72
CA GLU A 523 9.69 42.67 15.14
C GLU A 523 8.23 43.12 14.95
N GLU A 524 7.91 44.39 15.24
CA GLU A 524 6.60 44.96 14.94
C GLU A 524 6.31 44.96 13.43
N ILE A 525 7.30 45.28 12.59
CA ILE A 525 7.17 45.21 11.12
C ILE A 525 6.81 43.79 10.70
N LYS A 526 7.53 42.78 11.19
CA LYS A 526 7.31 41.37 10.83
C LYS A 526 5.92 40.88 11.24
N GLU A 527 5.50 41.12 12.48
CA GLU A 527 4.16 40.73 12.95
C GLU A 527 3.06 41.50 12.22
N THR A 528 3.29 42.78 11.87
CA THR A 528 2.34 43.56 11.07
C THR A 528 2.29 43.07 9.62
N GLN A 529 3.40 42.63 9.01
CA GLN A 529 3.40 41.99 7.69
C GLN A 529 2.55 40.72 7.69
N ALA A 530 2.60 39.93 8.76
CA ALA A 530 1.73 38.76 8.93
C ALA A 530 0.24 39.19 9.03
N ALA A 531 -0.07 40.28 9.74
CA ALA A 531 -1.42 40.81 9.82
C ALA A 531 -1.93 41.37 8.47
N VAL A 532 -1.08 42.09 7.72
CA VAL A 532 -1.42 42.55 6.36
C VAL A 532 -1.65 41.34 5.43
N SER A 533 -0.82 40.31 5.53
CA SER A 533 -0.99 39.06 4.79
C SER A 533 -2.31 38.37 5.14
N ALA A 534 -2.65 38.24 6.42
CA ALA A 534 -3.92 37.65 6.86
C ALA A 534 -5.13 38.45 6.36
N SER A 535 -5.08 39.79 6.49
CA SER A 535 -6.17 40.66 6.02
C SER A 535 -6.38 40.57 4.51
N VAL A 536 -5.30 40.56 3.70
CA VAL A 536 -5.43 40.42 2.23
C VAL A 536 -5.85 39.01 1.83
N LEU A 537 -5.37 37.96 2.50
CA LEU A 537 -5.75 36.57 2.19
C LEU A 537 -7.24 36.29 2.48
N SER A 538 -7.89 37.12 3.31
CA SER A 538 -9.35 37.07 3.51
C SER A 538 -10.17 37.74 2.39
N MET A 539 -9.51 38.41 1.43
CA MET A 539 -10.14 38.95 0.22
C MET A 539 -10.28 37.85 -0.86
N PRO A 540 -11.18 38.03 -1.85
CA PRO A 540 -11.22 37.17 -3.03
C PRO A 540 -9.85 37.10 -3.73
N GLU A 541 -9.40 35.91 -4.11
CA GLU A 541 -8.06 35.65 -4.66
C GLU A 541 -7.70 36.60 -5.82
N ALA A 542 -8.65 36.87 -6.72
CA ALA A 542 -8.48 37.75 -7.87
C ALA A 542 -8.12 39.22 -7.50
N GLU A 543 -8.46 39.67 -6.30
CA GLU A 543 -8.25 41.05 -5.84
C GLU A 543 -6.95 41.22 -5.03
N GLN A 544 -6.40 40.13 -4.49
CA GLN A 544 -5.33 40.18 -3.47
C GLN A 544 -4.07 40.88 -4.00
N VAL A 545 -3.51 40.40 -5.12
CA VAL A 545 -2.29 40.97 -5.70
C VAL A 545 -2.50 42.42 -6.14
N GLU A 546 -3.67 42.75 -6.68
CA GLU A 546 -3.97 44.12 -7.10
C GLU A 546 -4.06 45.08 -5.90
N ALA A 547 -4.69 44.66 -4.80
CA ALA A 547 -4.75 45.43 -3.56
C ALA A 547 -3.36 45.70 -2.97
N ILE A 548 -2.50 44.67 -2.90
CA ILE A 548 -1.12 44.79 -2.43
C ILE A 548 -0.33 45.74 -3.32
N VAL A 549 -0.39 45.53 -4.64
CA VAL A 549 0.36 46.33 -5.62
C VAL A 549 -0.06 47.80 -5.57
N ARG A 550 -1.38 48.07 -5.52
CA ARG A 550 -1.89 49.43 -5.40
C ARG A 550 -1.35 50.12 -4.14
N ARG A 551 -1.35 49.43 -3.00
CA ARG A 551 -0.84 49.99 -1.74
C ARG A 551 0.67 50.16 -1.76
N MET A 552 1.40 49.17 -2.29
CA MET A 552 2.85 49.19 -2.47
C MET A 552 3.31 50.40 -3.28
N TYR A 553 2.61 50.76 -4.36
CA TYR A 553 2.91 51.98 -5.12
C TYR A 553 2.54 53.27 -4.37
N GLN A 554 1.43 53.27 -3.62
CA GLN A 554 1.04 54.42 -2.80
C GLN A 554 2.02 54.71 -1.66
N ALA A 555 2.64 53.68 -1.08
CA ALA A 555 3.62 53.82 -0.01
C ALA A 555 4.94 54.48 -0.48
N GLY A 556 5.19 54.52 -1.80
CA GLY A 556 6.37 55.14 -2.42
C GLY A 556 7.60 54.23 -2.46
N GLU A 557 8.58 54.59 -3.29
CA GLU A 557 9.76 53.76 -3.61
C GLU A 557 10.54 53.27 -2.38
N VAL A 558 10.66 54.11 -1.34
CA VAL A 558 11.42 53.78 -0.11
C VAL A 558 10.77 52.64 0.66
N LYS A 559 9.43 52.49 0.61
CA LYS A 559 8.67 51.52 1.41
C LYS A 559 8.20 50.29 0.65
N LYS A 560 8.43 50.23 -0.66
CA LYS A 560 8.06 49.07 -1.49
C LYS A 560 8.58 47.74 -0.95
N HIS A 561 9.78 47.75 -0.37
CA HIS A 561 10.41 46.56 0.19
C HIS A 561 9.57 45.86 1.28
N LEU A 562 8.70 46.59 1.98
CA LEU A 562 7.82 46.05 3.03
C LEU A 562 6.76 45.08 2.47
N TYR A 563 6.47 45.13 1.17
CA TYR A 563 5.38 44.37 0.55
C TYR A 563 5.82 43.07 -0.15
N TYR A 564 7.11 42.83 -0.37
CA TYR A 564 7.57 41.59 -1.01
C TYR A 564 7.18 40.33 -0.21
N PRO A 565 7.34 40.28 1.14
CA PRO A 565 6.88 39.12 1.91
C PRO A 565 5.36 38.91 1.83
N ILE A 566 4.58 39.99 1.73
CA ILE A 566 3.12 39.94 1.60
C ILE A 566 2.73 39.41 0.22
N LEU A 567 3.43 39.83 -0.85
CA LEU A 567 3.27 39.29 -2.20
C LEU A 567 3.58 37.78 -2.22
N ALA A 568 4.66 37.35 -1.57
CA ALA A 568 5.04 35.93 -1.50
C ALA A 568 3.95 35.07 -0.85
N ALA A 569 3.29 35.58 0.20
CA ALA A 569 2.22 34.88 0.89
C ALA A 569 0.99 34.58 0.02
N THR A 570 0.81 35.27 -1.12
CA THR A 570 -0.33 35.05 -2.02
C THR A 570 -0.20 33.79 -2.88
N GLY A 571 1.02 33.32 -3.17
CA GLY A 571 1.26 32.17 -4.05
C GLY A 571 0.87 32.35 -5.53
N GLN A 572 0.50 33.56 -5.97
CA GLN A 572 0.02 33.83 -7.33
C GLN A 572 1.16 34.15 -8.31
N GLN A 573 1.05 33.72 -9.58
CA GLN A 573 2.09 33.95 -10.60
C GLN A 573 2.47 35.43 -10.75
N LYS A 574 1.48 36.32 -10.78
CA LYS A 574 1.70 37.77 -10.90
C LYS A 574 2.52 38.33 -9.73
N ALA A 575 2.36 37.78 -8.52
CA ALA A 575 3.16 38.17 -7.36
C ALA A 575 4.61 37.68 -7.50
N LEU A 576 4.81 36.45 -7.97
CA LEU A 576 6.14 35.90 -8.27
C LEU A 576 6.86 36.74 -9.32
N ASP A 577 6.20 37.11 -10.42
CA ASP A 577 6.78 37.94 -11.48
C ASP A 577 7.28 39.30 -10.94
N LEU A 578 6.50 39.92 -10.04
CA LEU A 578 6.87 41.19 -9.38
C LEU A 578 8.04 41.03 -8.39
N ILE A 579 8.11 39.89 -7.69
CA ILE A 579 9.24 39.57 -6.81
C ILE A 579 10.52 39.37 -7.64
N ILE A 580 10.43 38.63 -8.75
CA ILE A 580 11.53 38.41 -9.70
C ILE A 580 12.00 39.74 -10.28
N GLU A 581 11.09 40.59 -10.75
CA GLU A 581 11.41 41.95 -11.22
C GLU A 581 12.11 42.77 -10.14
N GLY A 582 11.63 42.67 -8.89
CA GLY A 582 12.24 43.31 -7.73
C GLY A 582 13.67 42.84 -7.47
N CYS A 583 13.94 41.54 -7.61
CA CYS A 583 15.27 40.97 -7.48
C CYS A 583 16.24 41.47 -8.57
N GLN A 584 15.73 41.70 -9.78
CA GLN A 584 16.53 42.16 -10.93
C GLN A 584 16.79 43.67 -10.91
N LYS A 585 15.80 44.49 -10.55
CA LYS A 585 15.86 45.96 -10.68
C LYS A 585 16.36 46.70 -9.44
N ASN A 586 16.20 46.14 -8.23
CA ASN A 586 16.54 46.84 -6.99
C ASN A 586 18.00 46.65 -6.56
N THR A 587 18.45 47.47 -5.61
CA THR A 587 19.75 47.36 -4.93
C THR A 587 19.60 47.48 -3.41
N GLY A 588 20.59 47.04 -2.63
CA GLY A 588 20.59 47.16 -1.16
C GLY A 588 19.40 46.42 -0.51
N ALA A 589 18.84 47.00 0.56
CA ALA A 589 17.77 46.39 1.36
C ALA A 589 16.51 46.01 0.54
N ALA A 590 16.21 46.74 -0.54
CA ALA A 590 15.06 46.44 -1.39
C ALA A 590 15.28 45.19 -2.27
N LYS A 591 16.53 44.93 -2.70
CA LYS A 591 16.89 43.68 -3.39
C LYS A 591 16.86 42.51 -2.42
N GLU A 592 17.41 42.71 -1.22
CA GLU A 592 17.43 41.70 -0.17
C GLU A 592 16.01 41.26 0.23
N ALA A 593 15.08 42.20 0.44
CA ALA A 593 13.69 41.88 0.73
C ALA A 593 12.99 41.10 -0.40
N ALA A 594 13.30 41.40 -1.67
CA ALA A 594 12.76 40.67 -2.81
C ALA A 594 13.34 39.24 -2.89
N VAL A 595 14.65 39.07 -2.65
CA VAL A 595 15.29 37.75 -2.63
C VAL A 595 14.79 36.91 -1.45
N GLU A 596 14.64 37.48 -0.26
CA GLU A 596 14.07 36.77 0.89
C GLU A 596 12.60 36.36 0.65
N ALA A 597 11.82 37.19 -0.05
CA ALA A 597 10.47 36.81 -0.48
C ALA A 597 10.45 35.67 -1.50
N LEU A 598 11.43 35.62 -2.41
CA LEU A 598 11.63 34.51 -3.33
C LEU A 598 12.04 33.22 -2.59
N LEU A 599 12.93 33.32 -1.59
CA LEU A 599 13.33 32.18 -0.76
C LEU A 599 12.14 31.56 0.00
N ALA A 600 11.17 32.39 0.40
CA ALA A 600 9.94 31.95 1.04
C ALA A 600 8.91 31.34 0.06
N TRP A 601 9.17 31.36 -1.25
CA TRP A 601 8.28 30.75 -2.24
C TRP A 601 8.28 29.23 -2.13
N ASN A 602 7.12 28.59 -2.28
CA ASN A 602 6.90 27.20 -1.86
C ASN A 602 6.72 26.18 -2.99
N ASP A 603 6.83 26.60 -4.25
CA ASP A 603 6.69 25.69 -5.39
C ASP A 603 7.78 25.89 -6.46
N LEU A 604 7.83 24.94 -7.40
CA LEU A 604 8.85 24.85 -8.44
C LEU A 604 8.91 26.04 -9.40
N ARG A 605 7.91 26.93 -9.44
CA ARG A 605 7.93 28.09 -10.36
C ARG A 605 9.05 29.06 -10.03
N ALA A 606 9.52 29.07 -8.78
CA ALA A 606 10.67 29.86 -8.35
C ALA A 606 12.02 29.19 -8.63
N ALA A 607 12.06 27.89 -8.99
CA ALA A 607 13.29 27.12 -9.03
C ALA A 607 14.30 27.66 -10.06
N ASP A 608 13.87 27.93 -11.29
CA ASP A 608 14.76 28.45 -12.35
C ASP A 608 15.43 29.77 -11.90
N PHE A 609 14.68 30.67 -11.27
CA PHE A 609 15.21 31.96 -10.81
C PHE A 609 16.07 31.83 -9.54
N LEU A 610 15.72 30.93 -8.61
CA LEU A 610 16.58 30.60 -7.47
C LEU A 610 17.93 30.03 -7.94
N TYR A 611 17.92 29.22 -8.99
CA TYR A 611 19.14 28.72 -9.62
C TYR A 611 19.98 29.86 -10.24
N GLU A 612 19.36 30.81 -10.94
CA GLU A 612 20.07 32.00 -11.45
C GLU A 612 20.72 32.81 -10.32
N VAL A 613 20.02 33.01 -9.20
CA VAL A 613 20.59 33.68 -8.02
C VAL A 613 21.75 32.87 -7.42
N ALA A 614 21.62 31.55 -7.39
CA ALA A 614 22.64 30.63 -6.88
C ALA A 614 23.94 30.63 -7.69
N GLN A 615 23.93 31.10 -8.94
CA GLN A 615 25.14 31.23 -9.77
C GLN A 615 26.03 32.43 -9.37
N SER A 616 25.51 33.34 -8.54
CA SER A 616 26.29 34.47 -8.00
C SER A 616 27.11 34.07 -6.77
N ASP A 617 27.92 34.99 -6.24
CA ASP A 617 28.74 34.74 -5.04
C ASP A 617 28.07 35.28 -3.76
N GLY A 618 28.38 34.67 -2.62
CA GLY A 618 28.03 35.17 -1.28
C GLY A 618 26.85 34.47 -0.61
N ALA A 619 26.46 34.96 0.56
CA ALA A 619 25.51 34.28 1.44
C ALA A 619 24.11 34.08 0.81
N LEU A 620 23.65 35.04 0.01
CA LEU A 620 22.35 34.94 -0.67
C LEU A 620 22.35 33.86 -1.75
N ALA A 621 23.45 33.68 -2.48
CA ALA A 621 23.58 32.62 -3.46
C ALA A 621 23.54 31.23 -2.81
N ALA A 622 24.23 31.08 -1.67
CA ALA A 622 24.20 29.83 -0.89
C ALA A 622 22.78 29.51 -0.38
N LYS A 623 22.04 30.50 0.15
CA LYS A 623 20.63 30.33 0.56
C LYS A 623 19.73 29.97 -0.62
N ALA A 624 19.90 30.64 -1.77
CA ALA A 624 19.12 30.37 -2.97
C ALA A 624 19.36 28.95 -3.49
N LEU A 625 20.60 28.47 -3.46
CA LEU A 625 20.94 27.10 -3.84
C LEU A 625 20.33 26.07 -2.89
N THR A 626 20.42 26.28 -1.58
CA THR A 626 19.77 25.42 -0.59
C THR A 626 18.27 25.33 -0.85
N ARG A 627 17.62 26.49 -1.07
CA ARG A 627 16.19 26.53 -1.36
C ARG A 627 15.83 25.84 -2.68
N TYR A 628 16.62 26.04 -3.72
CA TYR A 628 16.47 25.31 -4.99
C TYR A 628 16.51 23.79 -4.76
N ILE A 629 17.50 23.30 -4.01
CA ILE A 629 17.65 21.86 -3.72
C ILE A 629 16.43 21.32 -2.96
N GLU A 630 15.91 22.06 -1.97
CA GLU A 630 14.71 21.69 -1.22
C GLU A 630 13.47 21.61 -2.12
N LEU A 631 13.27 22.58 -3.01
CA LEU A 631 12.13 22.59 -3.94
C LEU A 631 12.21 21.40 -4.91
N ILE A 632 13.40 21.09 -5.44
CA ILE A 632 13.59 19.92 -6.30
C ILE A 632 13.33 18.62 -5.53
N ALA A 633 13.83 18.50 -4.30
CA ALA A 633 13.64 17.31 -3.48
C ALA A 633 12.16 17.07 -3.12
N ALA A 634 11.40 18.13 -2.85
CA ALA A 634 9.97 18.07 -2.51
C ALA A 634 9.03 17.93 -3.71
N SER A 635 9.54 17.99 -4.94
CA SER A 635 8.73 17.91 -6.15
C SER A 635 8.18 16.51 -6.45
N ASP A 636 7.17 16.46 -7.32
CA ASP A 636 6.59 15.24 -7.88
C ASP A 636 7.35 14.70 -9.11
N MET A 637 8.51 15.27 -9.42
CA MET A 637 9.35 14.83 -10.54
C MET A 637 9.86 13.39 -10.33
N THR A 638 9.99 12.64 -11.42
CA THR A 638 10.63 11.31 -11.43
C THR A 638 12.04 11.35 -10.85
N GLY A 639 12.55 10.19 -10.41
CA GLY A 639 13.90 10.08 -9.87
C GLY A 639 14.97 10.59 -10.85
N GLU A 640 14.80 10.28 -12.14
CA GLU A 640 15.69 10.65 -13.23
C GLU A 640 15.72 12.17 -13.40
N ASN A 641 14.54 12.81 -13.44
CA ASN A 641 14.47 14.27 -13.56
C ASN A 641 15.00 14.99 -12.32
N ARG A 642 14.70 14.50 -11.12
CA ARG A 642 15.27 15.05 -9.88
C ARG A 642 16.79 14.95 -9.89
N LEU A 643 17.35 13.81 -10.32
CA LEU A 643 18.79 13.64 -10.45
C LEU A 643 19.39 14.69 -11.39
N LEU A 644 18.83 14.89 -12.59
CA LEU A 644 19.34 15.89 -13.54
C LEU A 644 19.38 17.30 -12.93
N ARG A 645 18.33 17.70 -12.21
CA ARG A 645 18.25 19.01 -11.54
C ARG A 645 19.20 19.14 -10.36
N LEU A 646 19.44 18.06 -9.61
CA LEU A 646 20.39 18.01 -8.51
C LEU A 646 21.84 18.04 -9.01
N ARG A 647 22.14 17.40 -10.14
CA ARG A 647 23.45 17.50 -10.81
C ARG A 647 23.73 18.94 -11.24
N LYS A 648 22.74 19.59 -11.86
CA LYS A 648 22.80 21.02 -12.19
C LYS A 648 23.08 21.90 -10.97
N ALA A 649 22.53 21.57 -9.80
CA ALA A 649 22.87 22.24 -8.54
C ALA A 649 24.29 21.96 -8.04
N MET A 650 24.82 20.74 -8.25
CA MET A 650 26.21 20.42 -7.90
C MET A 650 27.21 21.30 -8.65
N ASP A 651 26.95 21.60 -9.92
CA ASP A 651 27.85 22.38 -10.78
C ASP A 651 28.09 23.81 -10.25
N VAL A 652 27.15 24.35 -9.47
CA VAL A 652 27.23 25.70 -8.87
C VAL A 652 27.48 25.66 -7.35
N ALA A 653 27.56 24.48 -6.74
CA ALA A 653 27.73 24.32 -5.30
C ALA A 653 29.17 24.61 -4.86
N GLN A 654 29.43 25.83 -4.40
CA GLN A 654 30.77 26.28 -3.98
C GLN A 654 31.20 25.76 -2.60
N THR A 655 30.25 25.43 -1.70
CA THR A 655 30.53 25.05 -0.31
C THR A 655 30.38 23.55 -0.10
N ALA A 656 31.15 22.99 0.84
CA ALA A 656 31.00 21.57 1.22
C ALA A 656 29.59 21.28 1.78
N GLU A 657 28.96 22.25 2.45
CA GLU A 657 27.59 22.13 2.97
C GLU A 657 26.58 21.90 1.85
N ASN A 658 26.57 22.76 0.83
CA ASN A 658 25.65 22.64 -0.30
C ASN A 658 25.93 21.37 -1.12
N ARG A 659 27.20 21.01 -1.32
CA ARG A 659 27.58 19.77 -2.01
C ARG A 659 27.12 18.52 -1.25
N ASN A 660 27.26 18.50 0.09
CA ASN A 660 26.73 17.43 0.92
C ASN A 660 25.20 17.36 0.84
N LEU A 661 24.50 18.50 0.88
CA LEU A 661 23.06 18.55 0.74
C LEU A 661 22.60 17.98 -0.62
N VAL A 662 23.27 18.33 -1.71
CA VAL A 662 22.97 17.74 -3.03
C VAL A 662 23.11 16.22 -2.98
N LEU A 663 24.21 15.67 -2.47
CA LEU A 663 24.42 14.21 -2.38
C LEU A 663 23.40 13.52 -1.49
N GLN A 664 23.03 14.16 -0.37
CA GLN A 664 21.95 13.68 0.49
C GLN A 664 20.61 13.62 -0.24
N LYS A 665 20.34 14.54 -1.18
CA LYS A 665 19.13 14.50 -2.00
C LYS A 665 19.24 13.60 -3.23
N VAL A 666 20.44 13.38 -3.76
CA VAL A 666 20.70 12.42 -4.85
C VAL A 666 20.29 11.01 -4.44
N GLN A 667 20.52 10.61 -3.18
CA GLN A 667 20.10 9.28 -2.72
C GLN A 667 18.57 9.07 -2.79
N GLU A 668 17.79 10.12 -2.56
CA GLU A 668 16.30 10.09 -2.52
C GLU A 668 15.70 9.93 -3.93
N THR A 669 16.53 10.01 -4.98
CA THR A 669 16.10 9.77 -6.36
C THR A 669 15.92 8.29 -6.68
N GLY A 670 16.66 7.38 -6.00
CA GLY A 670 16.56 5.93 -6.18
C GLY A 670 17.00 5.40 -7.55
N THR A 671 17.68 6.20 -8.39
CA THR A 671 18.01 5.79 -9.77
C THR A 671 19.38 5.13 -9.88
N PHE A 672 19.56 4.29 -10.90
CA PHE A 672 20.85 3.67 -11.20
C PHE A 672 21.95 4.72 -11.48
N LEU A 673 21.63 5.76 -12.26
CA LEU A 673 22.57 6.84 -12.55
C LEU A 673 22.90 7.68 -11.30
N ALA A 674 22.00 7.80 -10.32
CA ALA A 674 22.29 8.48 -9.06
C ALA A 674 23.33 7.73 -8.22
N LEU A 675 23.24 6.39 -8.21
CA LEU A 675 24.24 5.53 -7.57
C LEU A 675 25.62 5.75 -8.21
N LEU A 676 25.69 5.73 -9.55
CA LEU A 676 26.96 5.94 -10.26
C LEU A 676 27.51 7.34 -10.01
N TYR A 677 26.65 8.36 -10.11
CA TYR A 677 27.02 9.75 -9.90
C TYR A 677 27.53 10.01 -8.48
N ALA A 678 26.85 9.50 -7.44
CA ALA A 678 27.34 9.60 -6.07
C ALA A 678 28.70 8.89 -5.90
N GLY A 679 28.91 7.79 -6.63
CA GLY A 679 30.17 7.05 -6.69
C GLY A 679 31.39 7.88 -7.10
N GLU A 680 31.20 8.90 -7.96
CA GLU A 680 32.27 9.79 -8.43
C GLU A 680 32.89 10.62 -7.28
N PHE A 681 32.15 10.82 -6.18
CA PHE A 681 32.56 11.63 -5.04
C PHE A 681 33.15 10.81 -3.88
N LEU A 682 33.30 9.49 -4.04
CA LEU A 682 33.82 8.62 -2.97
C LEU A 682 35.29 8.91 -2.60
N ASP A 683 36.05 9.65 -3.42
CA ASP A 683 37.42 10.06 -3.11
C ASP A 683 37.52 11.50 -2.57
N ASP A 684 36.45 12.28 -2.62
CA ASP A 684 36.45 13.66 -2.12
C ASP A 684 36.15 13.70 -0.62
N LYS A 685 37.19 13.93 0.19
CA LYS A 685 37.10 13.94 1.66
C LYS A 685 36.05 14.90 2.23
N ALA A 686 35.73 16.01 1.57
CA ALA A 686 34.76 16.97 2.09
C ALA A 686 33.30 16.47 2.01
N VAL A 687 33.03 15.51 1.10
CA VAL A 687 31.68 15.00 0.83
C VAL A 687 31.59 13.46 0.84
N GLN A 688 32.71 12.78 1.12
CA GLN A 688 32.88 11.32 1.03
C GLN A 688 31.80 10.55 1.78
N GLN A 689 31.42 10.99 2.98
CA GLN A 689 30.41 10.28 3.78
C GLN A 689 29.00 10.41 3.19
N SER A 690 28.60 11.59 2.69
CA SER A 690 27.30 11.75 2.03
C SER A 690 27.23 10.97 0.72
N ALA A 691 28.33 10.93 -0.03
CA ALA A 691 28.47 10.10 -1.22
C ALA A 691 28.36 8.60 -0.89
N ALA A 692 29.07 8.14 0.15
CA ALA A 692 29.05 6.76 0.60
C ALA A 692 27.66 6.30 1.05
N GLN A 693 26.96 7.15 1.81
CA GLN A 693 25.59 6.90 2.24
C GLN A 693 24.63 6.83 1.06
N ALA A 694 24.78 7.73 0.08
CA ALA A 694 23.94 7.75 -1.11
C ALA A 694 24.10 6.48 -1.96
N VAL A 695 25.34 6.06 -2.24
CA VAL A 695 25.63 4.81 -2.97
C VAL A 695 25.03 3.60 -2.25
N MET A 696 25.29 3.47 -0.94
CA MET A 696 24.78 2.36 -0.14
C MET A 696 23.26 2.30 -0.15
N ASN A 697 22.58 3.41 0.18
CA ASN A 697 21.14 3.43 0.33
C ASN A 697 20.43 3.13 -0.99
N VAL A 698 20.91 3.70 -2.10
CA VAL A 698 20.33 3.41 -3.42
C VAL A 698 20.50 1.94 -3.78
N ALA A 699 21.70 1.37 -3.61
CA ALA A 699 21.98 -0.03 -3.94
C ALA A 699 21.16 -1.00 -3.08
N LEU A 700 21.15 -0.81 -1.75
CA LEU A 700 20.45 -1.70 -0.82
C LEU A 700 18.93 -1.65 -0.98
N ALA A 701 18.38 -0.49 -1.36
CA ALA A 701 16.95 -0.33 -1.62
C ALA A 701 16.50 -0.89 -2.98
N HIS A 702 17.44 -1.11 -3.92
CA HIS A 702 17.15 -1.56 -5.28
C HIS A 702 18.01 -2.77 -5.66
N PRO A 703 17.67 -4.00 -5.18
CA PRO A 703 18.43 -5.22 -5.44
C PRO A 703 18.60 -5.60 -6.91
N GLN A 704 17.79 -5.04 -7.81
CA GLN A 704 17.93 -5.19 -9.25
C GLN A 704 19.14 -4.43 -9.83
N TYR A 705 19.67 -3.41 -9.14
CA TYR A 705 20.90 -2.72 -9.54
C TYR A 705 22.10 -3.58 -9.18
N THR A 706 22.66 -4.19 -10.21
CA THR A 706 23.61 -5.30 -10.13
C THR A 706 24.72 -5.08 -11.14
N GLY A 707 25.85 -5.76 -10.95
CA GLY A 707 27.01 -5.67 -11.83
C GLY A 707 28.32 -5.38 -11.11
N GLU A 708 29.42 -5.48 -11.86
CA GLU A 708 30.77 -5.24 -11.37
C GLU A 708 30.96 -3.80 -10.86
N ASN A 709 30.32 -2.81 -11.50
CA ASN A 709 30.39 -1.42 -11.08
C ASN A 709 29.71 -1.17 -9.73
N VAL A 710 28.50 -1.72 -9.53
CA VAL A 710 27.79 -1.63 -8.24
C VAL A 710 28.59 -2.33 -7.15
N ARG A 711 29.13 -3.53 -7.45
CA ARG A 711 30.00 -4.27 -6.54
C ARG A 711 31.22 -3.44 -6.12
N ALA A 712 31.96 -2.89 -7.08
CA ALA A 712 33.13 -2.07 -6.82
C ALA A 712 32.81 -0.82 -5.98
N LEU A 713 31.68 -0.17 -6.26
CA LEU A 713 31.22 0.98 -5.47
C LEU A 713 30.87 0.59 -4.04
N LEU A 714 30.12 -0.50 -3.83
CA LEU A 714 29.76 -0.99 -2.50
C LEU A 714 30.98 -1.46 -1.68
N GLU A 715 31.94 -2.12 -2.33
CA GLU A 715 33.20 -2.49 -1.69
C GLU A 715 34.00 -1.26 -1.25
N LYS A 716 34.06 -0.23 -2.10
CA LYS A 716 34.69 1.05 -1.75
C LYS A 716 33.96 1.76 -0.62
N VAL A 717 32.63 1.79 -0.65
CA VAL A 717 31.80 2.33 0.43
C VAL A 717 32.11 1.64 1.75
N SER A 718 32.16 0.30 1.76
CA SER A 718 32.49 -0.50 2.95
C SER A 718 33.83 -0.09 3.59
N GLN A 719 34.81 0.30 2.77
CA GLN A 719 36.12 0.77 3.22
C GLN A 719 36.12 2.21 3.76
N VAL A 720 35.27 3.10 3.24
CA VAL A 720 35.30 4.53 3.58
C VAL A 720 34.25 4.96 4.61
N LEU A 721 33.22 4.16 4.88
CA LEU A 721 32.20 4.47 5.88
C LEU A 721 32.83 4.75 7.25
N ASP A 722 32.52 5.91 7.83
CA ASP A 722 33.06 6.38 9.11
C ASP A 722 31.96 7.10 9.92
N ASN A 723 31.02 6.31 10.43
CA ASN A 723 29.92 6.76 11.27
C ASN A 723 29.58 5.71 12.36
N PRO A 724 28.80 6.04 13.42
CA PRO A 724 28.52 5.13 14.52
C PRO A 724 27.86 3.80 14.12
N ASP A 725 27.13 3.78 13.00
CA ASP A 725 26.42 2.60 12.49
C ASP A 725 27.22 1.86 11.40
N ALA A 726 28.46 2.28 11.11
CA ALA A 726 29.25 1.78 9.98
C ALA A 726 29.44 0.26 10.02
N ASP A 727 29.60 -0.35 11.19
CA ASP A 727 29.72 -1.81 11.30
C ASP A 727 28.44 -2.54 10.87
N TYR A 728 27.28 -2.04 11.29
CA TYR A 728 25.98 -2.58 10.86
C TYR A 728 25.76 -2.38 9.36
N GLN A 729 26.10 -1.20 8.86
CA GLN A 729 26.03 -0.86 7.44
C GLN A 729 26.93 -1.77 6.58
N ARG A 730 28.16 -2.05 7.02
CA ARG A 730 29.09 -2.98 6.33
C ARG A 730 28.54 -4.40 6.28
N GLU A 731 27.89 -4.89 7.34
CA GLU A 731 27.23 -6.20 7.30
C GLU A 731 26.03 -6.22 6.34
N GLY A 732 25.27 -5.13 6.26
CA GLY A 732 24.21 -4.96 5.26
C GLY A 732 24.74 -5.02 3.82
N ILE A 733 25.82 -4.28 3.55
CA ILE A 733 26.53 -4.32 2.26
C ILE A 733 27.02 -5.74 1.95
N LYS A 734 27.67 -6.39 2.91
CA LYS A 734 28.21 -7.75 2.74
C LYS A 734 27.13 -8.76 2.40
N LYS A 735 25.98 -8.70 3.08
CA LYS A 735 24.83 -9.55 2.77
C LYS A 735 24.34 -9.31 1.34
N HIS A 736 24.14 -8.04 0.96
CA HIS A 736 23.69 -7.68 -0.37
C HIS A 736 24.67 -8.14 -1.46
N LEU A 737 25.97 -7.96 -1.26
CA LEU A 737 27.01 -8.43 -2.18
C LEU A 737 27.06 -9.96 -2.33
N ALA A 738 26.65 -10.70 -1.29
CA ALA A 738 26.58 -12.16 -1.31
C ALA A 738 25.32 -12.69 -2.02
N GLU A 739 24.23 -11.92 -1.99
CA GLU A 739 22.97 -12.24 -2.68
C GLU A 739 22.96 -11.75 -4.13
N MET A 740 23.81 -10.79 -4.48
CA MET A 740 23.94 -10.20 -5.81
C MET A 740 24.45 -11.23 -6.84
N PRO A 741 23.80 -11.36 -8.02
CA PRO A 741 24.25 -12.26 -9.08
C PRO A 741 25.68 -11.93 -9.54
N ASP A 742 26.40 -12.97 -9.96
CA ASP A 742 27.71 -12.84 -10.59
C ASP A 742 27.53 -12.51 -12.08
N GLU A 743 27.46 -11.22 -12.37
CA GLU A 743 27.31 -10.68 -13.72
C GLU A 743 28.07 -9.37 -13.90
N VAL A 744 28.39 -9.04 -15.16
CA VAL A 744 29.10 -7.81 -15.51
C VAL A 744 28.23 -6.56 -15.24
N GLY A 745 26.93 -6.66 -15.52
CA GLY A 745 25.98 -5.56 -15.41
C GLY A 745 26.21 -4.45 -16.46
N PHE A 746 25.93 -3.20 -16.08
CA PHE A 746 26.10 -2.04 -16.96
C PHE A 746 27.57 -1.61 -17.08
N VAL A 747 28.06 -1.47 -18.31
CA VAL A 747 29.42 -1.02 -18.62
C VAL A 747 29.37 0.31 -19.36
N SER A 748 30.22 1.27 -18.99
CA SER A 748 30.34 2.50 -19.76
C SER A 748 30.97 2.19 -21.12
N ILE A 749 30.27 2.53 -22.20
CA ILE A 749 30.77 2.38 -23.58
C ILE A 749 31.49 3.65 -24.08
N PHE A 750 31.53 4.69 -23.25
CA PHE A 750 32.28 5.90 -23.48
C PHE A 750 33.26 6.15 -22.32
N ASN A 751 34.52 6.43 -22.66
CA ASN A 751 35.58 6.58 -21.67
C ASN A 751 35.70 8.00 -21.08
N GLY A 752 34.89 8.95 -21.57
CA GLY A 752 34.89 10.35 -21.13
C GLY A 752 36.07 11.20 -21.62
N LYS A 753 36.97 10.64 -22.44
CA LYS A 753 38.26 11.27 -22.78
C LYS A 753 38.50 11.39 -24.29
N ASP A 754 38.18 10.36 -25.06
CA ASP A 754 38.40 10.31 -26.50
C ASP A 754 37.40 9.39 -27.20
N LEU A 755 37.54 9.26 -28.52
CA LEU A 755 36.66 8.45 -29.37
C LEU A 755 37.07 6.96 -29.42
N THR A 756 37.89 6.46 -28.50
CA THR A 756 38.23 5.03 -28.44
C THR A 756 36.95 4.20 -28.25
N GLY A 757 36.79 3.14 -29.05
CA GLY A 757 35.56 2.34 -29.09
C GLY A 757 34.50 2.88 -30.04
N TRP A 758 34.78 3.98 -30.76
CA TRP A 758 33.88 4.62 -31.71
C TRP A 758 34.49 4.76 -33.10
N LYS A 759 33.65 4.62 -34.13
CA LYS A 759 34.02 4.66 -35.55
C LYS A 759 32.97 5.42 -36.37
N GLY A 760 33.32 5.84 -37.59
CA GLY A 760 32.38 6.47 -38.51
C GLY A 760 31.43 5.46 -39.17
N LEU A 761 30.25 5.91 -39.58
CA LEU A 761 29.27 5.06 -40.26
C LEU A 761 29.76 4.65 -41.67
N VAL A 762 29.67 3.35 -41.99
CA VAL A 762 29.94 2.81 -43.34
C VAL A 762 28.69 2.16 -43.90
N GLU A 763 27.93 2.91 -44.71
CA GLU A 763 26.69 2.45 -45.36
C GLU A 763 25.66 1.84 -44.37
N ASN A 764 24.49 1.43 -44.88
CA ASN A 764 23.55 0.65 -44.08
C ASN A 764 24.04 -0.80 -43.85
N PRO A 765 23.53 -1.51 -42.83
CA PRO A 765 23.98 -2.86 -42.50
C PRO A 765 23.88 -3.88 -43.64
N ILE A 766 22.87 -3.78 -44.52
CA ILE A 766 22.68 -4.70 -45.66
C ILE A 766 23.81 -4.53 -46.69
N ALA A 767 24.16 -3.29 -47.03
CA ALA A 767 25.24 -3.00 -47.95
C ALA A 767 26.60 -3.36 -47.35
N ARG A 768 26.79 -3.09 -46.05
CA ARG A 768 28.00 -3.40 -45.30
C ARG A 768 28.30 -4.89 -45.21
N ALA A 769 27.28 -5.71 -44.96
CA ALA A 769 27.41 -7.18 -44.88
C ALA A 769 27.85 -7.83 -46.21
N LYS A 770 27.66 -7.16 -47.35
CA LYS A 770 28.08 -7.64 -48.68
C LYS A 770 29.53 -7.27 -49.03
N MET A 771 30.21 -6.48 -48.21
CA MET A 771 31.57 -6.04 -48.49
C MET A 771 32.60 -7.10 -48.10
N THR A 772 33.66 -7.21 -48.90
CA THR A 772 34.84 -7.96 -48.47
C THR A 772 35.55 -7.23 -47.31
N PRO A 773 36.29 -7.95 -46.44
CA PRO A 773 37.01 -7.31 -45.33
C PRO A 773 37.93 -6.15 -45.76
N ALA A 774 38.59 -6.26 -46.92
CA ALA A 774 39.47 -5.21 -47.46
C ALA A 774 38.69 -3.97 -47.95
N GLN A 775 37.53 -4.16 -48.56
CA GLN A 775 36.67 -3.04 -48.98
C GLN A 775 36.10 -2.31 -47.77
N LEU A 776 35.64 -3.06 -46.77
CA LEU A 776 35.11 -2.50 -45.52
C LEU A 776 36.19 -1.70 -44.80
N ALA A 777 37.39 -2.25 -44.62
CA ALA A 777 38.50 -1.53 -43.98
C ALA A 777 38.84 -0.20 -44.68
N LYS A 778 38.86 -0.19 -46.02
CA LYS A 778 39.12 1.04 -46.80
C LYS A 778 38.00 2.08 -46.63
N LYS A 779 36.74 1.66 -46.66
CA LYS A 779 35.61 2.58 -46.45
C LYS A 779 35.54 3.06 -45.00
N GLN A 780 35.88 2.20 -44.04
CA GLN A 780 35.94 2.54 -42.62
C GLN A 780 36.96 3.64 -42.35
N ALA A 781 38.18 3.53 -42.88
CA ALA A 781 39.19 4.58 -42.73
C ALA A 781 38.70 5.96 -43.23
N LYS A 782 37.94 5.99 -44.33
CA LYS A 782 37.35 7.22 -44.87
C LYS A 782 36.21 7.75 -43.99
N ALA A 783 35.32 6.87 -43.52
CA ALA A 783 34.24 7.24 -42.62
C ALA A 783 34.78 7.77 -41.29
N ASP A 784 35.84 7.16 -40.77
CA ASP A 784 36.54 7.55 -39.56
C ASP A 784 37.16 8.94 -39.66
N GLU A 785 37.83 9.25 -40.77
CA GLU A 785 38.37 10.59 -41.04
C GLU A 785 37.25 11.64 -41.11
N GLN A 786 36.12 11.27 -41.72
CA GLN A 786 34.99 12.16 -41.95
C GLN A 786 34.22 12.46 -40.65
N MET A 787 33.96 11.43 -39.84
CA MET A 787 33.30 11.53 -38.53
C MET A 787 34.09 12.44 -37.58
N ARG A 788 35.43 12.34 -37.54
CA ARG A 788 36.31 13.14 -36.65
C ARG A 788 36.32 14.64 -36.93
N LYS A 789 35.68 15.10 -38.01
CA LYS A 789 35.56 16.53 -38.32
C LYS A 789 34.48 17.23 -37.48
N ASP A 790 33.41 16.52 -37.12
CA ASP A 790 32.27 17.08 -36.36
C ASP A 790 32.06 16.42 -34.99
N TRP A 791 32.53 15.19 -34.80
CA TRP A 791 32.43 14.49 -33.53
C TRP A 791 33.67 14.74 -32.69
N LYS A 792 33.47 15.28 -31.49
CA LYS A 792 34.52 15.64 -30.54
C LYS A 792 34.17 15.17 -29.13
N VAL A 793 35.18 15.17 -28.27
CA VAL A 793 34.99 15.02 -26.83
C VAL A 793 35.23 16.37 -26.16
N GLU A 794 34.22 16.86 -25.45
CA GLU A 794 34.26 18.13 -24.72
C GLU A 794 33.63 17.92 -23.35
N ASP A 795 34.33 18.30 -22.27
CA ASP A 795 33.87 18.20 -20.88
C ASP A 795 33.25 16.83 -20.51
N GLY A 796 33.90 15.76 -20.97
CA GLY A 796 33.45 14.38 -20.71
C GLY A 796 32.16 14.00 -21.45
N CYS A 797 31.81 14.70 -22.53
CA CYS A 797 30.66 14.43 -23.39
C CYS A 797 31.11 14.11 -24.82
N LEU A 798 30.38 13.22 -25.50
CA LEU A 798 30.44 13.09 -26.97
C LEU A 798 29.60 14.20 -27.57
N VAL A 799 30.21 15.05 -28.39
CA VAL A 799 29.58 16.24 -28.97
C VAL A 799 29.64 16.18 -30.48
N PHE A 800 28.51 16.43 -31.13
CA PHE A 800 28.41 16.65 -32.56
C PHE A 800 28.29 18.16 -32.84
N GLU A 801 29.05 18.71 -33.79
CA GLU A 801 29.09 20.16 -34.07
C GLU A 801 28.07 20.67 -35.09
N GLY A 802 27.32 19.81 -35.78
CA GLY A 802 26.24 20.22 -36.69
C GLY A 802 26.57 20.30 -38.19
N SER A 803 27.80 20.01 -38.62
CA SER A 803 28.22 20.18 -40.03
C SER A 803 27.76 19.06 -40.99
N GLY A 804 27.17 17.97 -40.47
CA GLY A 804 26.44 16.96 -41.24
C GLY A 804 27.30 15.87 -41.89
N PHE A 805 28.47 15.53 -41.31
CA PHE A 805 29.41 14.60 -41.94
C PHE A 805 29.00 13.11 -41.93
N ASP A 806 28.62 12.51 -40.79
CA ASP A 806 27.85 11.25 -40.66
C ASP A 806 27.62 10.87 -39.17
N ASN A 807 26.85 9.81 -38.90
CA ASN A 807 26.61 9.26 -37.56
C ASN A 807 27.88 8.72 -36.89
N LEU A 808 27.92 8.77 -35.55
CA LEU A 808 28.95 8.14 -34.73
C LEU A 808 28.50 6.73 -34.30
N CYS A 809 29.32 5.73 -34.54
CA CYS A 809 28.96 4.32 -34.36
C CYS A 809 29.85 3.62 -33.34
N THR A 810 29.31 2.69 -32.55
CA THR A 810 30.14 1.83 -31.71
C THR A 810 31.00 0.90 -32.56
N GLU A 811 32.26 0.69 -32.16
CA GLU A 811 33.12 -0.31 -32.80
C GLU A 811 32.56 -1.72 -32.60
N LYS A 812 32.15 -2.00 -31.36
CA LYS A 812 31.48 -3.23 -30.94
C LYS A 812 30.03 -3.26 -31.45
N SER A 813 29.60 -4.43 -31.88
CA SER A 813 28.19 -4.70 -32.18
C SER A 813 27.49 -5.27 -30.96
N TYR A 814 26.21 -4.92 -30.77
CA TYR A 814 25.40 -5.31 -29.62
C TYR A 814 24.19 -6.14 -30.06
N GLY A 815 23.93 -7.21 -29.31
CA GLY A 815 22.74 -8.05 -29.44
C GLY A 815 21.61 -7.53 -28.56
N ASP A 816 21.08 -8.37 -27.67
CA ASP A 816 20.11 -7.93 -26.66
C ASP A 816 20.80 -7.09 -25.59
N PHE A 817 20.23 -5.94 -25.24
CA PHE A 817 20.84 -5.04 -24.28
C PHE A 817 19.83 -4.15 -23.57
N GLU A 818 20.26 -3.63 -22.43
CA GLU A 818 19.70 -2.46 -21.77
C GLU A 818 20.73 -1.33 -21.84
N MET A 819 20.27 -0.09 -22.00
CA MET A 819 21.12 1.07 -22.19
C MET A 819 20.60 2.27 -21.40
N TYR A 820 21.47 2.91 -20.63
CA TYR A 820 21.26 4.27 -20.16
C TYR A 820 22.06 5.24 -21.03
N VAL A 821 21.48 6.40 -21.29
CA VAL A 821 22.14 7.50 -21.98
C VAL A 821 21.52 8.82 -21.58
N GLU A 822 22.37 9.80 -21.28
CA GLU A 822 21.94 11.18 -21.14
C GLU A 822 22.28 11.96 -22.41
N TRP A 823 21.35 12.81 -22.85
CA TRP A 823 21.50 13.62 -24.05
C TRP A 823 21.00 15.05 -23.85
N MET A 824 21.52 15.99 -24.64
CA MET A 824 21.12 17.39 -24.64
C MET A 824 21.20 17.95 -26.06
N LEU A 825 20.19 18.71 -26.46
CA LEU A 825 20.16 19.46 -27.72
C LEU A 825 20.52 20.93 -27.45
N ASP A 826 21.34 21.51 -28.33
CA ASP A 826 21.76 22.91 -28.23
C ASP A 826 20.60 23.86 -28.61
N PRO A 827 20.21 24.81 -27.74
CA PRO A 827 19.16 25.77 -28.02
C PRO A 827 19.49 26.76 -29.15
N ALA A 828 20.76 26.91 -29.52
CA ALA A 828 21.18 27.76 -30.64
C ALA A 828 21.12 27.05 -32.00
N GLY A 829 20.79 25.75 -32.04
CA GLY A 829 20.75 24.97 -33.27
C GLY A 829 19.59 25.35 -34.20
N PRO A 830 19.80 25.42 -35.53
CA PRO A 830 18.73 25.74 -36.49
C PRO A 830 17.71 24.59 -36.64
N GLU A 831 18.10 23.35 -36.34
CA GLU A 831 17.29 22.14 -36.43
C GLU A 831 17.65 21.17 -35.29
N ALA A 832 17.19 21.45 -34.08
CA ALA A 832 17.46 20.60 -32.91
C ALA A 832 16.79 19.22 -33.10
N ASP A 833 17.58 18.25 -33.58
CA ASP A 833 17.17 16.91 -33.98
C ASP A 833 18.34 15.94 -33.80
N ALA A 834 18.06 14.74 -33.31
CA ALA A 834 19.01 13.65 -33.18
C ALA A 834 18.26 12.32 -33.02
N GLY A 835 19.00 11.26 -32.72
CA GLY A 835 18.42 9.97 -32.42
C GLY A 835 19.48 8.94 -32.13
N ILE A 836 19.02 7.78 -31.66
CA ILE A 836 19.87 6.64 -31.36
C ILE A 836 19.37 5.45 -32.17
N TYR A 837 20.15 5.02 -33.16
CA TYR A 837 19.86 3.83 -33.94
C TYR A 837 20.21 2.60 -33.12
N LEU A 838 19.22 1.72 -32.97
CA LEU A 838 19.39 0.45 -32.29
C LEU A 838 19.78 -0.60 -33.33
N ARG A 839 20.96 -1.20 -33.22
CA ARG A 839 21.47 -2.18 -34.21
C ARG A 839 21.44 -1.67 -35.65
N GLY A 840 21.79 -0.39 -35.84
CA GLY A 840 21.83 0.28 -37.14
C GLY A 840 20.47 0.49 -37.84
N THR A 841 19.33 0.21 -37.18
CA THR A 841 17.99 0.45 -37.74
C THR A 841 16.87 0.20 -36.74
N PRO A 842 15.77 0.96 -36.78
CA PRO A 842 15.66 2.41 -36.93
C PRO A 842 16.03 3.09 -35.58
N GLN A 843 15.65 4.36 -35.41
CA GLN A 843 16.08 5.19 -34.28
C GLN A 843 15.02 5.40 -33.20
N VAL A 844 15.49 5.49 -31.95
CA VAL A 844 14.79 6.20 -30.88
C VAL A 844 14.99 7.71 -31.13
N GLN A 845 13.89 8.43 -31.36
CA GLN A 845 13.92 9.82 -31.80
C GLN A 845 14.28 10.80 -30.67
N ILE A 846 15.04 11.84 -31.00
CA ILE A 846 15.33 12.99 -30.14
C ILE A 846 15.05 14.27 -30.94
N TRP A 847 14.25 15.20 -30.42
CA TRP A 847 14.01 16.48 -31.11
C TRP A 847 13.47 17.57 -30.17
N ASP A 848 13.52 18.82 -30.64
CA ASP A 848 12.79 19.92 -30.00
C ASP A 848 11.28 19.81 -30.26
N THR A 849 10.50 19.67 -29.20
CA THR A 849 9.04 19.53 -29.25
C THR A 849 8.32 20.77 -29.79
N ALA A 850 8.97 21.94 -29.82
CA ALA A 850 8.42 23.14 -30.43
C ALA A 850 8.34 23.05 -31.98
N ARG A 851 9.04 22.10 -32.61
CA ARG A 851 9.05 21.89 -34.07
C ARG A 851 7.80 21.15 -34.56
N VAL A 852 6.63 21.75 -34.33
CA VAL A 852 5.30 21.16 -34.63
C VAL A 852 5.08 20.85 -36.12
N ASN A 853 5.79 21.55 -37.01
CA ASN A 853 5.70 21.38 -38.47
C ASN A 853 6.25 20.04 -38.96
N VAL A 854 7.15 19.41 -38.19
CA VAL A 854 7.71 18.07 -38.49
C VAL A 854 7.12 16.98 -37.59
N GLY A 855 6.11 17.31 -36.78
CA GLY A 855 5.44 16.35 -35.89
C GLY A 855 6.10 16.18 -34.51
N ALA A 856 7.07 17.03 -34.14
CA ALA A 856 7.86 16.88 -32.92
C ALA A 856 7.08 17.10 -31.61
N GLN A 857 5.87 17.67 -31.68
CA GLN A 857 5.01 17.93 -30.52
C GLN A 857 4.57 16.68 -29.77
N VAL A 858 4.80 15.49 -30.34
CA VAL A 858 4.51 14.21 -29.69
C VAL A 858 5.54 13.85 -28.61
N GLY A 859 6.71 14.51 -28.58
CA GLY A 859 7.79 14.22 -27.64
C GLY A 859 8.87 13.30 -28.21
N SER A 860 10.01 13.21 -27.54
CA SER A 860 11.11 12.30 -27.89
C SER A 860 10.87 10.87 -27.36
N GLY A 861 11.73 9.93 -27.73
CA GLY A 861 11.70 8.53 -27.28
C GLY A 861 10.87 7.58 -28.14
N GLY A 862 10.12 8.09 -29.12
CA GLY A 862 9.39 7.27 -30.09
C GLY A 862 10.31 6.48 -31.02
N LEU A 863 9.80 5.38 -31.58
CA LEU A 863 10.48 4.55 -32.57
C LEU A 863 10.24 5.10 -33.98
N TYR A 864 11.06 6.06 -34.42
CA TYR A 864 10.88 6.71 -35.71
C TYR A 864 11.04 5.70 -36.86
N ASN A 865 10.33 5.91 -37.98
CA ASN A 865 10.29 5.00 -39.13
C ASN A 865 9.64 3.60 -38.93
N ASN A 866 9.03 3.33 -37.78
CA ASN A 866 8.11 2.20 -37.58
C ASN A 866 6.76 2.52 -38.27
N GLN A 867 6.42 1.82 -39.35
CA GLN A 867 5.24 2.13 -40.18
C GLN A 867 4.03 1.25 -39.86
N GLN A 868 4.26 -0.04 -39.62
CA GLN A 868 3.25 -1.03 -39.26
C GLN A 868 3.01 -1.08 -37.76
N ASN A 869 4.08 -0.93 -36.97
CA ASN A 869 4.03 -0.92 -35.51
C ASN A 869 4.00 0.52 -34.96
N PRO A 870 3.56 0.74 -33.70
CA PRO A 870 3.58 2.07 -33.09
C PRO A 870 4.95 2.76 -33.19
N SER A 871 4.96 4.02 -33.61
CA SER A 871 6.16 4.85 -33.72
C SER A 871 6.19 6.05 -32.78
N LYS A 872 5.02 6.56 -32.38
CA LYS A 872 4.92 7.73 -31.50
C LYS A 872 5.06 7.32 -30.03
N PRO A 873 5.74 8.13 -29.19
CA PRO A 873 5.73 7.91 -27.75
C PRO A 873 4.30 8.09 -27.20
N THR A 874 4.02 7.46 -26.06
CA THR A 874 2.70 7.53 -25.41
C THR A 874 2.45 8.84 -24.67
N LYS A 875 3.49 9.60 -24.34
CA LYS A 875 3.43 10.92 -23.68
C LYS A 875 4.70 11.75 -23.93
N VAL A 876 4.57 13.07 -23.79
CA VAL A 876 5.70 14.01 -23.81
C VAL A 876 6.35 14.01 -22.43
N ALA A 877 7.63 13.69 -22.36
CA ALA A 877 8.40 13.67 -21.10
C ALA A 877 9.71 14.47 -21.20
N ASP A 878 9.92 15.19 -22.31
CA ASP A 878 11.10 15.99 -22.60
C ASP A 878 11.32 17.13 -21.60
N ASN A 879 12.57 17.35 -21.22
CA ASN A 879 13.00 18.59 -20.59
C ASN A 879 13.11 19.72 -21.63
N LYS A 880 13.14 20.97 -21.16
CA LYS A 880 13.31 22.16 -22.01
C LYS A 880 14.58 22.05 -22.85
N LEU A 881 14.58 22.68 -24.03
CA LEU A 881 15.77 22.77 -24.88
C LEU A 881 16.95 23.39 -24.11
N GLY A 882 18.15 22.82 -24.25
CA GLY A 882 19.32 23.17 -23.43
C GLY A 882 19.41 22.50 -22.06
N GLU A 883 18.42 21.68 -21.68
CA GLU A 883 18.50 20.81 -20.49
C GLU A 883 18.82 19.37 -20.88
N TRP A 884 19.49 18.66 -19.98
CA TRP A 884 19.75 17.23 -20.14
C TRP A 884 18.46 16.41 -20.05
N ASN A 885 18.44 15.28 -20.73
CA ASN A 885 17.41 14.25 -20.68
C ASN A 885 18.06 12.89 -20.50
N THR A 886 17.35 11.94 -19.90
CA THR A 886 17.81 10.56 -19.68
C THR A 886 16.92 9.60 -20.45
N PHE A 887 17.51 8.72 -21.25
CA PHE A 887 16.84 7.51 -21.70
C PHE A 887 17.32 6.30 -20.93
N TYR A 888 16.38 5.42 -20.61
CA TYR A 888 16.62 3.98 -20.48
C TYR A 888 16.00 3.29 -21.70
N ILE A 889 16.78 2.49 -22.41
CA ILE A 889 16.36 1.75 -23.61
C ILE A 889 16.64 0.28 -23.37
N LYS A 890 15.64 -0.57 -23.56
CA LYS A 890 15.79 -2.03 -23.54
C LYS A 890 15.43 -2.58 -24.90
N MET A 891 16.35 -3.32 -25.53
CA MET A 891 16.14 -4.02 -26.79
C MET A 891 16.36 -5.51 -26.59
N VAL A 892 15.29 -6.30 -26.73
CA VAL A 892 15.33 -7.78 -26.62
C VAL A 892 14.67 -8.37 -27.85
N GLY A 893 15.42 -9.17 -28.61
CA GLY A 893 14.99 -9.66 -29.91
C GLY A 893 14.67 -8.49 -30.85
N ASP A 894 13.42 -8.38 -31.26
CA ASP A 894 12.90 -7.27 -32.07
C ASP A 894 12.09 -6.24 -31.28
N ARG A 895 12.05 -6.34 -29.95
CA ARG A 895 11.21 -5.46 -29.12
C ARG A 895 12.01 -4.40 -28.39
N VAL A 896 11.44 -3.21 -28.34
CA VAL A 896 12.04 -2.04 -27.70
C VAL A 896 11.11 -1.47 -26.64
N THR A 897 11.69 -1.18 -25.49
CA THR A 897 11.10 -0.38 -24.42
C THR A 897 11.96 0.86 -24.21
N VAL A 898 11.32 2.02 -24.03
CA VAL A 898 11.99 3.30 -23.77
C VAL A 898 11.31 3.99 -22.59
N ASP A 899 12.10 4.33 -21.58
CA ASP A 899 11.74 5.28 -20.54
C ASP A 899 12.49 6.59 -20.81
N LEU A 900 11.76 7.70 -20.91
CA LEU A 900 12.31 9.06 -21.04
C LEU A 900 12.12 9.79 -19.73
N ASN A 901 13.21 10.20 -19.10
CA ASN A 901 13.21 10.89 -17.82
C ASN A 901 12.37 10.15 -16.76
N GLY A 902 12.49 8.83 -16.68
CA GLY A 902 11.75 7.98 -15.74
C GLY A 902 10.31 7.66 -16.14
N GLU A 903 9.83 8.18 -17.28
CA GLU A 903 8.48 7.92 -17.78
C GLU A 903 8.49 6.92 -18.94
N ARG A 904 7.70 5.84 -18.83
CA ARG A 904 7.50 4.86 -19.92
C ARG A 904 6.82 5.53 -21.11
N VAL A 905 7.55 5.66 -22.22
CA VAL A 905 7.06 6.26 -23.47
C VAL A 905 6.91 5.26 -24.62
N VAL A 906 7.65 4.15 -24.59
CA VAL A 906 7.50 3.02 -25.53
C VAL A 906 7.56 1.73 -24.71
N ASP A 907 6.60 0.83 -24.88
CA ASP A 907 6.51 -0.40 -24.09
C ASP A 907 6.46 -1.64 -24.97
N ASN A 908 7.57 -2.39 -25.01
CA ASN A 908 7.67 -3.70 -25.64
C ASN A 908 7.22 -3.74 -27.12
N VAL A 909 7.53 -2.69 -27.89
CA VAL A 909 7.06 -2.51 -29.27
C VAL A 909 8.02 -3.17 -30.26
N ILE A 910 7.47 -3.88 -31.25
CA ILE A 910 8.26 -4.48 -32.34
C ILE A 910 8.89 -3.39 -33.21
N LEU A 911 10.19 -3.52 -33.45
CA LEU A 911 11.02 -2.61 -34.22
C LEU A 911 11.24 -3.15 -35.65
N GLU A 912 10.84 -2.38 -36.64
CA GLU A 912 10.97 -2.75 -38.06
C GLU A 912 12.38 -2.63 -38.62
N ASN A 913 12.74 -3.49 -39.58
CA ASN A 913 13.93 -3.26 -40.39
C ASN A 913 13.66 -2.15 -41.42
N TYR A 914 14.15 -0.94 -41.15
CA TYR A 914 13.95 0.24 -42.00
C TYR A 914 14.51 0.05 -43.41
N TRP A 915 15.66 -0.60 -43.53
CA TRP A 915 16.41 -0.76 -44.78
C TRP A 915 15.79 -1.79 -45.71
N ASP A 916 15.27 -2.88 -45.15
CA ASP A 916 14.48 -3.87 -45.90
C ASP A 916 13.40 -4.46 -45.00
N ARG A 917 12.18 -3.94 -45.12
CA ARG A 917 11.01 -4.40 -44.35
C ARG A 917 10.55 -5.82 -44.71
N LYS A 918 11.22 -6.49 -45.67
CA LYS A 918 10.95 -7.89 -46.05
C LYS A 918 11.76 -8.91 -45.23
N GLN A 919 12.63 -8.45 -44.34
CA GLN A 919 13.42 -9.29 -43.44
C GLN A 919 13.27 -8.81 -41.98
N PRO A 920 13.54 -9.67 -40.97
CA PRO A 920 13.56 -9.28 -39.57
C PRO A 920 14.62 -8.20 -39.28
N ILE A 921 14.52 -7.61 -38.09
CA ILE A 921 15.56 -6.72 -37.56
C ILE A 921 16.90 -7.45 -37.44
N PHE A 922 18.02 -6.71 -37.49
CA PHE A 922 19.32 -7.35 -37.31
C PHE A 922 19.47 -7.87 -35.87
N PRO A 923 19.93 -9.12 -35.70
CA PRO A 923 20.08 -9.70 -34.37
C PRO A 923 21.22 -9.08 -33.57
N VAL A 924 22.27 -8.62 -34.26
CA VAL A 924 23.45 -7.98 -33.69
C VAL A 924 23.96 -6.96 -34.70
N GLU A 925 24.15 -5.72 -34.28
CA GLU A 925 24.83 -4.68 -35.06
C GLU A 925 25.26 -3.53 -34.13
N GLN A 926 26.00 -2.54 -34.63
CA GLN A 926 26.42 -1.37 -33.86
C GLN A 926 25.25 -0.48 -33.40
N ILE A 927 25.49 0.29 -32.34
CA ILE A 927 24.63 1.41 -31.93
C ILE A 927 25.14 2.67 -32.63
N GLU A 928 24.24 3.53 -33.11
CA GLU A 928 24.62 4.77 -33.80
C GLU A 928 23.98 5.99 -33.16
N LEU A 929 24.78 7.03 -32.91
CA LEU A 929 24.32 8.35 -32.50
C LEU A 929 24.17 9.21 -33.76
N GLN A 930 22.97 9.74 -33.96
CA GLN A 930 22.64 10.44 -35.20
C GLN A 930 23.31 11.82 -35.27
N ALA A 931 23.85 12.14 -36.44
CA ALA A 931 24.29 13.48 -36.82
C ALA A 931 23.21 14.17 -37.66
N HIS A 932 22.44 15.11 -37.08
CA HIS A 932 21.36 15.79 -37.78
C HIS A 932 21.33 17.31 -37.55
N GLY A 933 22.16 18.04 -38.31
CA GLY A 933 22.04 19.48 -38.57
C GLY A 933 22.27 20.47 -37.42
N SER A 934 22.21 20.02 -36.15
CA SER A 934 22.45 20.86 -34.98
C SER A 934 23.36 20.19 -33.97
N ARG A 935 23.99 21.02 -33.15
CA ARG A 935 24.85 20.56 -32.07
C ARG A 935 24.06 19.79 -31.02
N CYS A 936 24.59 18.63 -30.64
CA CYS A 936 24.03 17.78 -29.59
C CYS A 936 25.14 17.11 -28.79
N SER A 937 24.82 16.76 -27.55
CA SER A 937 25.78 16.19 -26.59
C SER A 937 25.21 14.92 -25.98
N PHE A 938 26.06 13.92 -25.78
CA PHE A 938 25.74 12.65 -25.11
C PHE A 938 26.74 12.36 -23.99
N ARG A 939 26.26 11.86 -22.86
CA ARG A 939 27.09 11.37 -21.74
C ARG A 939 26.42 10.19 -21.03
N ASN A 940 27.13 9.60 -20.07
CA ASN A 940 26.61 8.47 -19.26
C ASN A 940 26.03 7.34 -20.13
N LEU A 941 26.79 6.94 -21.16
CA LEU A 941 26.41 5.87 -22.07
C LEU A 941 26.80 4.52 -21.44
N TYR A 942 25.85 3.89 -20.77
CA TYR A 942 26.04 2.59 -20.12
C TYR A 942 25.23 1.51 -20.83
N VAL A 943 25.85 0.38 -21.16
CA VAL A 943 25.18 -0.75 -21.80
C VAL A 943 25.36 -2.00 -20.95
N LYS A 944 24.26 -2.71 -20.69
CA LYS A 944 24.22 -4.04 -20.09
C LYS A 944 23.80 -5.02 -21.19
N GLU A 945 24.72 -5.87 -21.62
CA GLU A 945 24.40 -6.96 -22.54
C GLU A 945 23.56 -8.02 -21.83
N LEU A 946 22.49 -8.44 -22.48
CA LEU A 946 21.61 -9.49 -22.00
C LEU A 946 21.99 -10.81 -22.66
N LYS A 947 21.81 -11.90 -21.91
CA LYS A 947 22.03 -13.24 -22.45
C LYS A 947 21.04 -13.50 -23.57
N ARG A 948 21.55 -13.66 -24.79
CA ARG A 948 20.75 -13.96 -25.97
C ARG A 948 20.48 -15.46 -26.10
N VAL A 949 19.31 -15.82 -26.61
CA VAL A 949 19.01 -17.19 -27.00
C VAL A 949 19.57 -17.46 -28.40
N GLU A 950 20.27 -18.58 -28.56
CA GLU A 950 20.76 -19.01 -29.87
C GLU A 950 19.57 -19.30 -30.80
N PRO A 951 19.55 -18.74 -32.02
CA PRO A 951 18.44 -18.93 -32.94
C PRO A 951 18.34 -20.40 -33.36
N PHE A 952 17.12 -20.93 -33.34
CA PHE A 952 16.84 -22.26 -33.84
C PHE A 952 17.21 -22.37 -35.33
N GLN A 953 17.94 -23.43 -35.66
CA GLN A 953 18.34 -23.75 -37.03
C GLN A 953 17.72 -25.06 -37.45
N LEU A 954 17.24 -25.10 -38.70
CA LEU A 954 16.80 -26.34 -39.33
C LEU A 954 17.96 -27.34 -39.41
N SER A 955 17.67 -28.61 -39.17
CA SER A 955 18.63 -29.67 -39.46
C SER A 955 18.92 -29.76 -40.97
N GLU A 956 20.05 -30.36 -41.35
CA GLU A 956 20.38 -30.58 -42.78
C GLU A 956 19.34 -31.46 -43.49
N GLU A 957 18.63 -32.30 -42.77
CA GLU A 957 17.48 -33.05 -43.29
C GLU A 957 16.29 -32.13 -43.55
N GLU A 958 15.88 -31.33 -42.56
CA GLU A 958 14.75 -30.42 -42.71
C GLU A 958 14.98 -29.36 -43.81
N LYS A 959 16.22 -28.87 -43.96
CA LYS A 959 16.60 -28.00 -45.08
C LYS A 959 16.39 -28.69 -46.43
N ARG A 960 16.85 -29.94 -46.57
CA ARG A 960 16.68 -30.73 -47.80
C ARG A 960 15.22 -31.06 -48.08
N GLU A 961 14.42 -31.26 -47.02
CA GLU A 961 12.98 -31.50 -47.11
C GLU A 961 12.19 -30.25 -47.48
N GLY A 962 12.79 -29.05 -47.40
CA GLY A 962 12.17 -27.79 -47.76
C GLY A 962 11.40 -27.11 -46.62
N PHE A 963 11.74 -27.37 -45.36
CA PHE A 963 11.20 -26.61 -44.23
C PHE A 963 11.70 -25.15 -44.26
N LYS A 964 10.84 -24.25 -43.79
CA LYS A 964 11.09 -22.84 -43.49
C LYS A 964 10.84 -22.60 -42.00
N VAL A 965 11.73 -21.86 -41.35
CA VAL A 965 11.53 -21.41 -39.96
C VAL A 965 10.47 -20.30 -39.92
N LEU A 966 9.52 -20.40 -39.00
CA LEU A 966 8.53 -19.36 -38.68
C LEU A 966 8.85 -18.65 -37.37
N PHE A 967 9.57 -19.30 -36.46
CA PHE A 967 10.05 -18.67 -35.24
C PHE A 967 11.33 -19.35 -34.77
N ASP A 968 12.42 -18.58 -34.75
CA ASP A 968 13.74 -19.05 -34.36
C ASP A 968 14.08 -18.77 -32.89
N GLY A 969 13.17 -18.15 -32.14
CA GLY A 969 13.43 -17.72 -30.76
C GLY A 969 13.98 -16.30 -30.63
N THR A 970 14.17 -15.55 -31.72
CA THR A 970 14.86 -14.24 -31.64
C THR A 970 14.01 -13.06 -32.11
N ASN A 971 12.93 -13.28 -32.84
CA ASN A 971 12.06 -12.22 -33.35
C ASN A 971 10.66 -12.77 -33.70
N MET A 972 9.66 -11.88 -33.71
CA MET A 972 8.27 -12.20 -34.07
C MET A 972 7.93 -11.76 -35.50
N TYR A 973 8.92 -11.65 -36.38
CA TYR A 973 8.76 -11.06 -37.71
C TYR A 973 7.72 -11.77 -38.59
N GLU A 974 7.59 -13.09 -38.50
CA GLU A 974 6.63 -13.88 -39.29
C GLU A 974 5.21 -13.90 -38.67
N TRP A 975 4.98 -13.13 -37.60
CA TRP A 975 3.72 -13.14 -36.84
C TRP A 975 3.02 -11.77 -36.85
N MET A 976 1.70 -11.80 -36.66
CA MET A 976 0.80 -10.65 -36.58
C MET A 976 -0.40 -10.97 -35.68
N GLY A 977 -1.29 -10.00 -35.42
CA GLY A 977 -2.45 -10.18 -34.54
C GLY A 977 -2.12 -9.76 -33.11
N ASN A 978 -2.41 -10.60 -32.12
CA ASN A 978 -2.20 -10.28 -30.70
C ASN A 978 -0.71 -10.36 -30.28
N THR A 979 0.11 -9.43 -30.76
CA THR A 979 1.51 -9.28 -30.35
C THR A 979 1.67 -8.50 -29.03
N GLY A 980 0.57 -8.14 -28.36
CA GLY A 980 0.57 -7.52 -27.04
C GLY A 980 0.68 -8.57 -25.93
N ASP A 981 -0.17 -9.60 -25.99
CA ASP A 981 -0.15 -10.70 -25.01
C ASP A 981 0.80 -11.83 -25.40
N TYR A 982 1.02 -12.06 -26.69
CA TYR A 982 2.06 -12.98 -27.14
C TYR A 982 3.39 -12.23 -27.25
N VAL A 983 4.23 -12.38 -26.23
CA VAL A 983 5.50 -11.68 -26.08
C VAL A 983 6.69 -12.61 -26.31
N LEU A 984 7.81 -12.03 -26.70
CA LEU A 984 9.07 -12.76 -26.79
C LEU A 984 9.70 -12.84 -25.40
N ALA A 985 9.80 -14.03 -24.83
CA ALA A 985 10.42 -14.27 -23.53
C ALA A 985 11.25 -15.55 -23.55
N ASP A 986 12.51 -15.48 -23.12
CA ASP A 986 13.45 -16.61 -23.04
C ASP A 986 13.53 -17.46 -24.32
N GLY A 987 13.49 -16.80 -25.49
CA GLY A 987 13.54 -17.48 -26.78
C GLY A 987 12.25 -18.19 -27.17
N CYS A 988 11.14 -17.88 -26.51
CA CYS A 988 9.83 -18.46 -26.74
C CYS A 988 8.83 -17.36 -27.12
N ILE A 989 7.85 -17.70 -27.95
CA ILE A 989 6.60 -16.94 -27.99
C ILE A 989 5.83 -17.37 -26.74
N SER A 990 5.68 -16.47 -25.78
CA SER A 990 4.99 -16.71 -24.52
C SER A 990 3.69 -15.93 -24.50
N MET A 991 2.58 -16.63 -24.27
CA MET A 991 1.30 -15.98 -23.99
C MET A 991 1.32 -15.50 -22.53
N GLU A 992 1.24 -14.19 -22.32
CA GLU A 992 1.18 -13.52 -21.03
C GLU A 992 -0.09 -12.65 -20.98
N PRO A 993 -1.14 -13.06 -20.23
CA PRO A 993 -2.43 -12.38 -20.26
C PRO A 993 -2.34 -10.98 -19.62
N SER A 994 -2.30 -9.93 -20.42
CA SER A 994 -2.15 -8.53 -19.97
C SER A 994 -3.50 -7.81 -19.86
N ARG A 995 -4.36 -8.24 -18.92
CA ARG A 995 -5.67 -7.62 -18.58
C ARG A 995 -6.73 -7.55 -19.71
N SER A 996 -6.38 -7.79 -20.97
CA SER A 996 -7.31 -7.96 -22.10
C SER A 996 -7.50 -9.46 -22.32
N PHE A 997 -8.67 -10.00 -22.02
CA PHE A 997 -8.97 -11.38 -22.36
C PHE A 997 -9.24 -11.48 -23.86
N GLY A 998 -8.34 -12.12 -24.60
CA GLY A 998 -8.59 -12.62 -25.96
C GLY A 998 -7.75 -11.99 -27.07
N GLY A 999 -7.70 -12.69 -28.21
CA GLY A 999 -6.99 -12.29 -29.41
C GLY A 999 -5.97 -13.34 -29.84
N ASN A 1000 -5.94 -13.63 -31.14
CA ASN A 1000 -5.12 -14.70 -31.72
C ASN A 1000 -3.82 -14.13 -32.31
N LEU A 1001 -2.75 -14.91 -32.23
CA LEU A 1001 -1.51 -14.62 -32.94
C LEU A 1001 -1.50 -15.45 -34.24
N TYR A 1002 -1.33 -14.81 -35.39
CA TYR A 1002 -1.34 -15.47 -36.70
C TYR A 1002 0.01 -15.36 -37.40
N THR A 1003 0.34 -16.32 -38.24
CA THR A 1003 1.42 -16.19 -39.22
C THR A 1003 1.07 -15.10 -40.23
N LYS A 1004 2.04 -14.34 -40.73
CA LYS A 1004 1.82 -13.38 -41.84
C LYS A 1004 1.47 -14.09 -43.14
N GLY A 1005 2.12 -15.23 -43.39
CA GLY A 1005 1.84 -16.09 -44.54
C GLY A 1005 0.57 -16.90 -44.35
N GLU A 1006 -0.11 -17.16 -45.46
CA GLU A 1006 -1.17 -18.17 -45.54
C GLU A 1006 -0.61 -19.45 -46.18
N TYR A 1007 -1.10 -20.61 -45.75
CA TYR A 1007 -0.65 -21.94 -46.17
C TYR A 1007 -1.84 -22.81 -46.59
N ALA A 1008 -1.63 -23.64 -47.62
CA ALA A 1008 -2.63 -24.57 -48.14
C ALA A 1008 -2.37 -25.98 -47.58
N ASP A 1009 -1.54 -26.76 -48.26
CA ASP A 1009 -1.10 -28.09 -47.81
C ASP A 1009 0.30 -27.98 -47.20
N PHE A 1010 0.49 -28.52 -46.00
CA PHE A 1010 1.71 -28.31 -45.23
C PHE A 1010 1.99 -29.38 -44.17
N VAL A 1011 3.25 -29.43 -43.74
CA VAL A 1011 3.71 -30.06 -42.51
C VAL A 1011 4.18 -28.94 -41.57
N TYR A 1012 3.53 -28.79 -40.42
CA TYR A 1012 3.83 -27.80 -39.39
C TYR A 1012 4.43 -28.50 -38.17
N ARG A 1013 5.58 -28.03 -37.70
CA ARG A 1013 6.31 -28.59 -36.55
C ARG A 1013 6.62 -27.50 -35.55
N PHE A 1014 6.36 -27.78 -34.28
CA PHE A 1014 6.64 -26.84 -33.20
C PHE A 1014 6.79 -27.57 -31.87
N GLU A 1015 7.31 -26.85 -30.88
CA GLU A 1015 7.32 -27.28 -29.49
C GLU A 1015 6.45 -26.35 -28.66
N PHE A 1016 5.77 -26.90 -27.67
CA PHE A 1016 4.97 -26.14 -26.71
C PHE A 1016 5.17 -26.62 -25.27
N GLN A 1017 4.96 -25.71 -24.32
CA GLN A 1017 5.00 -25.97 -22.89
C GLN A 1017 3.73 -25.39 -22.26
N LEU A 1018 3.02 -26.24 -21.50
CA LEU A 1018 1.77 -25.88 -20.83
C LEU A 1018 2.01 -25.50 -19.37
N THR A 1019 1.15 -24.63 -18.84
CA THR A 1019 0.88 -24.49 -17.40
C THR A 1019 -0.37 -25.29 -17.00
N PRO A 1020 -0.62 -25.55 -15.70
CA PRO A 1020 -1.79 -26.31 -15.28
C PRO A 1020 -3.09 -25.68 -15.79
N GLY A 1021 -3.93 -26.49 -16.44
CA GLY A 1021 -5.20 -26.04 -17.00
C GLY A 1021 -5.07 -25.10 -18.20
N ALA A 1022 -3.91 -25.04 -18.85
CA ALA A 1022 -3.73 -24.18 -20.01
C ALA A 1022 -4.57 -24.63 -21.21
N ASN A 1023 -5.18 -23.65 -21.89
CA ASN A 1023 -5.93 -23.81 -23.12
C ASN A 1023 -5.47 -22.83 -24.20
N ASN A 1024 -5.15 -23.38 -25.36
CA ASN A 1024 -4.83 -22.68 -26.59
C ASN A 1024 -5.22 -23.57 -27.77
N GLY A 1025 -5.06 -23.09 -28.99
CA GLY A 1025 -5.26 -23.90 -30.18
C GLY A 1025 -4.27 -23.56 -31.28
N VAL A 1026 -4.05 -24.49 -32.20
CA VAL A 1026 -3.42 -24.21 -33.49
C VAL A 1026 -4.53 -24.01 -34.52
N GLY A 1027 -4.77 -22.76 -34.91
CA GLY A 1027 -5.57 -22.44 -36.08
C GLY A 1027 -4.89 -22.97 -37.33
N LEU A 1028 -5.62 -23.70 -38.17
CA LEU A 1028 -5.17 -24.28 -39.43
C LEU A 1028 -6.03 -23.71 -40.56
N ARG A 1029 -5.40 -23.12 -41.58
CA ARG A 1029 -6.10 -22.45 -42.69
C ARG A 1029 -7.14 -21.42 -42.22
N ALA A 1030 -6.82 -20.71 -41.14
CA ALA A 1030 -7.70 -19.76 -40.48
C ALA A 1030 -7.68 -18.39 -41.16
N PRO A 1031 -8.84 -17.73 -41.36
CA PRO A 1031 -8.88 -16.32 -41.76
C PRO A 1031 -8.50 -15.40 -40.58
N LEU A 1032 -8.26 -14.11 -40.87
CA LEU A 1032 -7.93 -13.10 -39.85
C LEU A 1032 -9.14 -12.60 -39.05
N GLU A 1033 -10.35 -12.79 -39.58
CA GLU A 1033 -11.60 -12.32 -38.97
C GLU A 1033 -12.53 -13.49 -38.67
N GLY A 1034 -13.30 -13.36 -37.58
CA GLY A 1034 -14.20 -14.41 -37.09
C GLY A 1034 -13.54 -15.34 -36.07
N ASP A 1035 -14.32 -16.28 -35.55
CA ASP A 1035 -13.82 -17.30 -34.61
C ASP A 1035 -13.02 -18.36 -35.38
N ALA A 1036 -11.69 -18.27 -35.29
CA ALA A 1036 -10.77 -19.11 -36.05
C ALA A 1036 -10.98 -20.62 -35.86
N ALA A 1037 -11.58 -21.05 -34.74
CA ALA A 1037 -11.92 -22.45 -34.51
C ALA A 1037 -13.01 -22.96 -35.47
N TYR A 1038 -13.93 -22.09 -35.91
CA TYR A 1038 -15.06 -22.44 -36.79
C TYR A 1038 -14.95 -21.90 -38.21
N VAL A 1039 -14.43 -20.67 -38.38
CA VAL A 1039 -14.19 -20.07 -39.71
C VAL A 1039 -12.84 -20.48 -40.32
N GLY A 1040 -12.03 -21.24 -39.59
CA GLY A 1040 -10.91 -22.04 -40.06
C GLY A 1040 -11.06 -23.51 -39.61
N MET A 1041 -9.97 -24.08 -39.12
CA MET A 1041 -9.96 -25.30 -38.31
C MET A 1041 -9.08 -25.07 -37.09
N GLU A 1042 -9.31 -25.77 -35.99
CA GLU A 1042 -8.44 -25.74 -34.81
C GLU A 1042 -7.92 -27.14 -34.48
N SER A 1043 -6.61 -27.27 -34.28
CA SER A 1043 -6.00 -28.40 -33.59
C SER A 1043 -5.76 -28.01 -32.13
N GLN A 1044 -6.37 -28.74 -31.20
CA GLN A 1044 -6.43 -28.33 -29.80
C GLN A 1044 -5.05 -28.38 -29.09
N ILE A 1045 -4.71 -27.35 -28.29
CA ILE A 1045 -3.56 -27.35 -27.35
C ILE A 1045 -4.08 -27.22 -25.92
N LEU A 1046 -4.14 -28.35 -25.21
CA LEU A 1046 -4.89 -28.42 -23.96
C LEU A 1046 -4.26 -29.35 -22.94
N ASP A 1047 -4.25 -28.93 -21.68
CA ASP A 1047 -3.96 -29.80 -20.55
C ASP A 1047 -5.18 -30.70 -20.23
N CYS A 1048 -5.42 -31.72 -21.06
CA CYS A 1048 -6.63 -32.56 -20.99
C CYS A 1048 -6.82 -33.31 -19.67
N GLU A 1049 -5.75 -33.51 -18.90
CA GLU A 1049 -5.83 -34.18 -17.60
C GLU A 1049 -6.27 -33.23 -16.48
N HIS A 1050 -6.28 -31.91 -16.73
CA HIS A 1050 -6.72 -30.93 -15.75
C HIS A 1050 -8.21 -31.09 -15.43
N PRO A 1051 -8.62 -31.06 -14.15
CA PRO A 1051 -10.01 -31.30 -13.75
C PRO A 1051 -11.05 -30.39 -14.41
N ILE A 1052 -10.68 -29.18 -14.83
CA ILE A 1052 -11.56 -28.24 -15.52
C ILE A 1052 -12.07 -28.78 -16.86
N TYR A 1053 -11.35 -29.73 -17.47
CA TYR A 1053 -11.74 -30.37 -18.73
C TYR A 1053 -12.38 -31.75 -18.54
N SER A 1054 -12.87 -32.11 -17.35
CA SER A 1054 -13.37 -33.48 -17.14
C SER A 1054 -14.59 -33.90 -17.99
N ASN A 1055 -15.28 -32.97 -18.65
CA ASN A 1055 -16.41 -33.29 -19.54
C ASN A 1055 -16.20 -32.87 -21.01
N ILE A 1056 -14.96 -32.64 -21.42
CA ILE A 1056 -14.70 -32.48 -22.85
C ILE A 1056 -14.86 -33.83 -23.56
N THR A 1057 -15.21 -33.80 -24.84
CA THR A 1057 -15.32 -35.01 -25.66
C THR A 1057 -13.99 -35.32 -26.36
N PRO A 1058 -13.79 -36.53 -26.92
CA PRO A 1058 -12.61 -36.83 -27.74
C PRO A 1058 -12.39 -35.87 -28.92
N LEU A 1059 -13.44 -35.16 -29.37
CA LEU A 1059 -13.40 -34.11 -30.40
C LEU A 1059 -12.87 -32.75 -29.87
N GLN A 1060 -12.54 -32.68 -28.59
CA GLN A 1060 -12.04 -31.48 -27.90
C GLN A 1060 -10.76 -31.78 -27.11
N HIS A 1061 -10.27 -33.03 -27.14
CA HIS A 1061 -9.01 -33.42 -26.52
C HIS A 1061 -7.83 -32.81 -27.28
N HIS A 1062 -6.67 -32.75 -26.66
CA HIS A 1062 -5.46 -32.21 -27.27
C HIS A 1062 -5.13 -32.95 -28.58
N GLY A 1063 -4.76 -32.17 -29.59
CA GLY A 1063 -4.50 -32.60 -30.95
C GLY A 1063 -5.73 -32.96 -31.77
N SER A 1064 -6.94 -33.01 -31.19
CA SER A 1064 -8.18 -33.18 -31.97
C SER A 1064 -8.36 -32.03 -32.95
N ILE A 1065 -8.95 -32.30 -34.11
CA ILE A 1065 -9.48 -31.24 -34.97
C ILE A 1065 -10.83 -30.88 -34.41
N TYR A 1066 -10.90 -29.72 -33.75
CA TYR A 1066 -11.97 -29.32 -32.85
C TYR A 1066 -13.35 -29.55 -33.49
N GLY A 1067 -14.15 -30.41 -32.88
CA GLY A 1067 -15.50 -30.76 -33.34
C GLY A 1067 -15.60 -31.72 -34.53
N ILE A 1068 -14.48 -32.06 -35.19
CA ILE A 1068 -14.46 -32.81 -36.47
C ILE A 1068 -13.73 -34.16 -36.39
N LEU A 1069 -12.45 -34.19 -35.97
CA LEU A 1069 -11.67 -35.43 -35.88
C LEU A 1069 -11.22 -35.66 -34.44
N PRO A 1070 -11.59 -36.78 -33.81
CA PRO A 1070 -11.26 -37.02 -32.41
C PRO A 1070 -9.80 -37.47 -32.23
N ALA A 1071 -9.20 -37.08 -31.11
CA ALA A 1071 -7.92 -37.65 -30.68
C ALA A 1071 -8.12 -39.09 -30.17
N ASN A 1072 -7.24 -40.00 -30.57
CA ASN A 1072 -7.27 -41.39 -30.10
C ASN A 1072 -6.78 -41.50 -28.65
N GLU A 1073 -6.99 -42.64 -28.01
CA GLU A 1073 -6.66 -42.85 -26.59
C GLU A 1073 -5.17 -42.67 -26.24
N GLN A 1074 -4.26 -42.69 -27.23
CA GLN A 1074 -2.83 -42.55 -27.00
C GLN A 1074 -2.41 -41.10 -26.70
N HIS A 1075 -3.23 -40.08 -26.99
CA HIS A 1075 -2.88 -38.68 -26.76
C HIS A 1075 -2.48 -38.39 -25.30
N MET A 1076 -3.20 -38.95 -24.31
CA MET A 1076 -2.87 -38.78 -22.89
C MET A 1076 -1.50 -39.38 -22.54
N LYS A 1077 -1.18 -40.55 -23.11
CA LYS A 1077 0.11 -41.22 -22.86
C LYS A 1077 1.28 -40.56 -23.58
N ALA A 1078 0.99 -39.91 -24.71
CA ALA A 1078 1.98 -39.21 -25.52
C ALA A 1078 2.32 -37.83 -24.95
N MET A 1079 1.38 -37.17 -24.27
CA MET A 1079 1.60 -35.89 -23.59
C MET A 1079 2.58 -36.03 -22.43
N LYS A 1080 3.54 -35.11 -22.32
CA LYS A 1080 4.46 -35.04 -21.17
C LYS A 1080 3.84 -34.26 -20.00
N PRO A 1081 4.36 -34.42 -18.77
CA PRO A 1081 3.91 -33.65 -17.61
C PRO A 1081 3.90 -32.14 -17.88
N VAL A 1082 2.94 -31.43 -17.27
CA VAL A 1082 2.84 -29.97 -17.30
C VAL A 1082 4.16 -29.34 -16.83
N GLY A 1083 4.62 -28.30 -17.55
CA GLY A 1083 5.93 -27.70 -17.36
C GLY A 1083 7.06 -28.35 -18.18
N GLU A 1084 6.83 -29.48 -18.86
CA GLU A 1084 7.77 -30.04 -19.83
C GLU A 1084 7.47 -29.61 -21.27
N TRP A 1085 8.49 -29.65 -22.13
CA TRP A 1085 8.37 -29.33 -23.55
C TRP A 1085 7.86 -30.53 -24.36
N ASN A 1086 6.72 -30.34 -25.02
CA ASN A 1086 6.11 -31.28 -25.96
C ASN A 1086 6.46 -30.89 -27.40
N TYR A 1087 6.61 -31.89 -28.27
CA TYR A 1087 6.83 -31.73 -29.71
C TYR A 1087 5.59 -32.18 -30.47
N GLU A 1088 5.09 -31.35 -31.39
CA GLU A 1088 3.93 -31.66 -32.23
C GLU A 1088 4.22 -31.43 -33.72
N GLU A 1089 3.76 -32.38 -34.55
CA GLU A 1089 3.74 -32.29 -36.00
C GLU A 1089 2.30 -32.42 -36.51
N ILE A 1090 1.85 -31.42 -37.28
CA ILE A 1090 0.54 -31.40 -37.93
C ILE A 1090 0.74 -31.45 -39.45
N VAL A 1091 0.16 -32.45 -40.11
CA VAL A 1091 0.11 -32.57 -41.57
C VAL A 1091 -1.29 -32.23 -42.05
N CYS A 1092 -1.40 -31.26 -42.96
CA CYS A 1092 -2.60 -30.95 -43.72
C CYS A 1092 -2.31 -31.22 -45.20
N ASP A 1093 -2.92 -32.26 -45.77
CA ASP A 1093 -2.77 -32.68 -47.18
C ASP A 1093 -4.16 -32.82 -47.81
N GLY A 1094 -4.61 -31.78 -48.50
CA GLY A 1094 -5.98 -31.67 -49.00
C GLY A 1094 -7.00 -31.70 -47.86
N ASP A 1095 -7.86 -32.72 -47.86
CA ASP A 1095 -8.85 -32.98 -46.79
C ASP A 1095 -8.31 -33.99 -45.75
N TYR A 1096 -7.06 -34.46 -45.88
CA TYR A 1096 -6.43 -35.37 -44.93
C TYR A 1096 -5.66 -34.60 -43.86
N ILE A 1097 -5.91 -34.93 -42.60
CA ILE A 1097 -5.26 -34.32 -41.45
C ILE A 1097 -4.62 -35.41 -40.59
N LYS A 1098 -3.38 -35.16 -40.15
CA LYS A 1098 -2.66 -36.02 -39.21
C LYS A 1098 -1.97 -35.18 -38.15
N VAL A 1099 -2.12 -35.54 -36.88
CA VAL A 1099 -1.45 -34.90 -35.73
C VAL A 1099 -0.61 -35.94 -35.01
N THR A 1100 0.67 -35.65 -34.83
CA THR A 1100 1.66 -36.50 -34.15
C THR A 1100 2.24 -35.76 -32.96
N LEU A 1101 2.04 -36.29 -31.75
CA LEU A 1101 2.54 -35.74 -30.49
C LEU A 1101 3.67 -36.61 -29.94
N ASN A 1102 4.84 -36.03 -29.70
CA ASN A 1102 6.03 -36.70 -29.16
C ASN A 1102 6.35 -38.05 -29.87
N GLY A 1103 6.16 -38.09 -31.19
CA GLY A 1103 6.40 -39.28 -32.03
C GLY A 1103 5.23 -40.28 -32.11
N VAL A 1104 4.10 -40.00 -31.46
CA VAL A 1104 2.90 -40.85 -31.46
C VAL A 1104 1.80 -40.19 -32.29
N VAL A 1105 1.21 -40.92 -33.24
CA VAL A 1105 0.09 -40.42 -34.05
C VAL A 1105 -1.18 -40.44 -33.21
N ILE A 1106 -1.75 -39.26 -32.95
CA ILE A 1106 -2.92 -39.09 -32.07
C ILE A 1106 -4.19 -38.75 -32.84
N VAL A 1107 -4.07 -38.16 -34.03
CA VAL A 1107 -5.18 -37.96 -34.99
C VAL A 1107 -4.71 -38.34 -36.38
N GLU A 1108 -5.56 -39.03 -37.12
CA GLU A 1108 -5.34 -39.35 -38.53
C GLU A 1108 -6.70 -39.59 -39.21
N GLY A 1109 -7.07 -38.77 -40.20
CA GLY A 1109 -8.38 -38.90 -40.83
C GLY A 1109 -8.64 -37.90 -41.96
N ASN A 1110 -9.75 -38.12 -42.68
CA ASN A 1110 -10.22 -37.22 -43.73
C ASN A 1110 -11.44 -36.43 -43.26
N ILE A 1111 -11.35 -35.10 -43.25
CA ILE A 1111 -12.41 -34.21 -42.71
C ILE A 1111 -13.70 -34.25 -43.56
N ARG A 1112 -13.60 -34.51 -44.87
CA ARG A 1112 -14.76 -34.65 -45.74
C ARG A 1112 -15.50 -35.95 -45.47
N GLU A 1113 -14.78 -37.03 -45.22
CA GLU A 1113 -15.36 -38.31 -44.81
C GLU A 1113 -16.03 -38.20 -43.44
N ALA A 1114 -15.38 -37.53 -42.47
CA ALA A 1114 -15.90 -37.33 -41.13
C ALA A 1114 -17.21 -36.54 -41.08
N THR A 1115 -17.46 -35.68 -42.08
CA THR A 1115 -18.63 -34.78 -42.13
C THR A 1115 -19.72 -35.19 -43.11
N LYS A 1116 -19.63 -36.36 -43.75
CA LYS A 1116 -20.63 -36.85 -44.73
C LYS A 1116 -22.07 -36.89 -44.21
N GLN A 1117 -22.25 -37.00 -42.90
CA GLN A 1117 -23.55 -37.10 -42.23
C GLN A 1117 -23.88 -35.86 -41.39
N GLY A 1118 -23.21 -34.74 -41.66
CA GLY A 1118 -23.17 -33.57 -40.77
C GLY A 1118 -21.89 -33.56 -39.94
N THR A 1119 -21.61 -32.44 -39.28
CA THR A 1119 -20.45 -32.27 -38.40
C THR A 1119 -20.61 -33.15 -37.14
N PRO A 1120 -19.56 -33.85 -36.69
CA PRO A 1120 -19.65 -34.74 -35.53
C PRO A 1120 -20.07 -34.07 -34.20
N ASP A 1121 -19.77 -32.78 -34.03
CA ASP A 1121 -20.20 -31.98 -32.89
C ASP A 1121 -21.58 -31.32 -33.06
N GLY A 1122 -22.18 -31.42 -34.25
CA GLY A 1122 -23.46 -30.83 -34.60
C GLY A 1122 -23.45 -29.31 -34.78
N GLN A 1123 -22.26 -28.67 -34.81
CA GLN A 1123 -22.12 -27.22 -35.01
C GLN A 1123 -21.79 -26.88 -36.47
N GLU A 1124 -22.02 -25.63 -36.87
CA GLU A 1124 -21.60 -25.17 -38.20
C GLU A 1124 -20.11 -24.80 -38.20
N HIS A 1125 -19.34 -25.42 -39.11
CA HIS A 1125 -17.92 -25.13 -39.34
C HIS A 1125 -17.73 -24.54 -40.75
N PRO A 1126 -18.08 -23.26 -40.96
CA PRO A 1126 -18.05 -22.64 -42.29
C PRO A 1126 -16.64 -22.64 -42.93
N GLY A 1127 -15.59 -22.67 -42.11
CA GLY A 1127 -14.19 -22.67 -42.54
C GLY A 1127 -13.57 -24.02 -42.84
N LEU A 1128 -14.27 -25.13 -42.56
CA LEU A 1128 -13.68 -26.47 -42.53
C LEU A 1128 -12.97 -26.86 -43.84
N PHE A 1129 -13.47 -26.38 -44.98
CA PHE A 1129 -12.93 -26.69 -46.30
C PHE A 1129 -12.18 -25.52 -46.95
N ASN A 1130 -11.74 -24.53 -46.17
CA ASN A 1130 -10.85 -23.49 -46.65
C ASN A 1130 -9.65 -24.13 -47.35
N LYS A 1131 -9.36 -23.68 -48.57
CA LYS A 1131 -8.23 -24.21 -49.36
C LYS A 1131 -6.89 -23.69 -48.86
N LYS A 1132 -6.91 -22.55 -48.18
CA LYS A 1132 -5.73 -21.83 -47.70
C LYS A 1132 -6.14 -20.88 -46.58
N GLY A 1133 -5.23 -20.58 -45.67
CA GLY A 1133 -5.37 -19.52 -44.66
C GLY A 1133 -4.16 -19.48 -43.73
N HIS A 1134 -4.22 -18.68 -42.67
CA HIS A 1134 -3.15 -18.53 -41.70
C HIS A 1134 -3.02 -19.73 -40.77
N ILE A 1135 -1.84 -19.87 -40.16
CA ILE A 1135 -1.66 -20.68 -38.95
C ILE A 1135 -1.72 -19.71 -37.77
N GLY A 1136 -2.38 -20.09 -36.68
CA GLY A 1136 -2.47 -19.20 -35.53
C GLY A 1136 -2.39 -19.91 -34.19
N PHE A 1137 -1.98 -19.19 -33.16
CA PHE A 1137 -2.19 -19.57 -31.77
C PHE A 1137 -3.46 -18.92 -31.26
N LEU A 1138 -4.45 -19.74 -30.92
CA LEU A 1138 -5.80 -19.35 -30.55
C LEU A 1138 -5.90 -19.27 -29.02
N GLY A 1139 -5.46 -18.15 -28.47
CA GLY A 1139 -5.27 -18.00 -27.03
C GLY A 1139 -6.57 -17.84 -26.25
N HIS A 1140 -6.74 -18.66 -25.21
CA HIS A 1140 -7.88 -18.58 -24.27
C HIS A 1140 -7.49 -17.98 -22.91
N GLY A 1141 -6.50 -17.08 -22.90
CA GLY A 1141 -6.09 -16.36 -21.68
C GLY A 1141 -5.25 -17.18 -20.70
N SER A 1142 -4.76 -18.35 -21.09
CA SER A 1142 -3.85 -19.17 -20.29
C SER A 1142 -2.40 -19.03 -20.76
N PRO A 1143 -1.42 -18.99 -19.84
CA PRO A 1143 -0.01 -19.00 -20.22
C PRO A 1143 0.40 -20.26 -20.95
N VAL A 1144 0.96 -20.10 -22.15
CA VAL A 1144 1.54 -21.18 -22.97
C VAL A 1144 2.78 -20.63 -23.66
N LYS A 1145 3.84 -21.45 -23.74
CA LYS A 1145 5.07 -21.09 -24.46
C LYS A 1145 5.23 -21.95 -25.71
N PHE A 1146 5.69 -21.33 -26.78
CA PHE A 1146 5.97 -21.97 -28.07
C PHE A 1146 7.39 -21.68 -28.55
N ARG A 1147 8.05 -22.67 -29.16
CA ARG A 1147 9.39 -22.49 -29.75
C ARG A 1147 9.66 -23.44 -30.92
N ASN A 1148 10.79 -23.22 -31.61
CA ASN A 1148 11.28 -24.08 -32.70
C ASN A 1148 10.26 -24.31 -33.82
N ILE A 1149 9.58 -23.23 -34.23
CA ILE A 1149 8.40 -23.31 -35.10
C ILE A 1149 8.84 -23.27 -36.56
N ARG A 1150 8.38 -24.23 -37.36
CA ARG A 1150 8.73 -24.38 -38.77
C ARG A 1150 7.63 -25.05 -39.59
N ILE A 1151 7.64 -24.78 -40.88
CA ILE A 1151 6.64 -25.27 -41.83
C ILE A 1151 7.28 -25.73 -43.13
N LYS A 1152 6.72 -26.77 -43.73
CA LYS A 1152 7.03 -27.25 -45.07
C LYS A 1152 5.76 -27.28 -45.89
N GLU A 1153 5.69 -26.50 -46.96
CA GLU A 1153 4.56 -26.56 -47.91
C GLU A 1153 4.66 -27.85 -48.76
N LEU A 1154 3.52 -28.50 -48.94
CA LEU A 1154 3.37 -29.68 -49.79
C LEU A 1154 2.97 -29.21 -51.20
N LYS A 1155 3.65 -29.75 -52.22
CA LYS A 1155 3.36 -29.44 -53.62
C LYS A 1155 2.46 -30.54 -54.18
N HIS A 1156 1.32 -30.15 -54.76
CA HIS A 1156 0.47 -31.00 -55.57
C HIS A 1156 0.61 -30.66 -57.06
#